data_AF-M3J9H0-F1
#
_entry.id   AF-M3J9H0-F1
#
_cell.length_a   1.000
_cell.length_b   1.000
_cell.length_c   1.000
_cell.angle_alpha   90.00
_cell.angle_beta   90.00
_cell.angle_gamma   90.00
#
_symmetry.space_group_name_H-M   'P 1'
#
loop_
_entity.id
_entity.type
_entity.pdbx_description
1 polymer ?
#
loop_
_entity_poly.entity_id
_entity_poly.type
_entity_poly.pdbx_seq_one_letter_code
_entity_poly.pdbx_strand_id
1 'polypeptide(L)'
;MKDIKIPIIYSLSLAACLAIAPSQALAENATATVTGGGSNSLHHSSGTYYSGGYEGVVSGGSSDHIVTITGDSSGTDMSSYTIYGGGIGDPAVTPTTSADRNKIVVQNGATVTTIIGGESKGATGNTVSIIDATVKRAVLGGNGTWAGQSAHAGDAIGNTVNIEGDSHIIGDNDGITYFDEAMVSGGRAGYGNSANNNTVNIAGAATINNGRIEGATINQGKEAKGNSVHITGAIVLNDGQEMDGAVSVSPEHESTLEGNHVVINNAGAKLRNITGANATKQDISVGGKSTAIGNYVILQNGQVESTTGSYMAAVSKNNYSKISGGTVMGDVQGGYAGSYPTLTHVATSENDYAEISGGDIKGNAYGFRNINGDITESYVKMTGGKVGDSAYGGLTQSGKISKSYVLLDGGEVKHDAIGGSSISGNVEANKVEVKQGATVGRDIIGGRSEKGKAEANWVVADLTGKSVFQIIGGTNKIGSGSGTAKNNHVQVTGGTLNGPALGGRGEQGASGNEFFTAGATINNHVSGGTTSNGNAVQNTLSLLDSTVNGNSQVKGGNAMAGSASNNTVVLQSSTINGVVYGAEATAAGSSNNMVNLTNSTVTGTIYGLFGSGSGSGNTLINDSNAVNPNKAGNIARFDVLNLLSISNANSDASKAALQITGGAQTDINNAKFQLDGTDYNVDTYAIGDSEKRYLIHNENGFAGFDETQTTKRTDNVFTIKNATTYSMNLKGLMKDDDGKSIVIQGKKKTDRTITGAFDNGEVGKYSGPAGDPVIDVGEDPNAPQNFGGLDIDTTN
;
A
#
# COMPACT_ATOMS: atom_id res chain seq x y z
N MET A 1 45.61 42.20 -0.05
CA MET A 1 44.95 43.45 0.41
C MET A 1 43.45 43.35 0.17
N LYS A 2 42.72 42.99 1.22
CA LYS A 2 41.42 43.54 1.61
C LYS A 2 41.09 42.92 2.96
N ASP A 3 41.30 43.71 4.00
CA ASP A 3 40.99 43.42 5.39
C ASP A 3 39.48 43.24 5.58
N ILE A 4 39.08 42.13 6.18
CA ILE A 4 37.78 42.01 6.83
C ILE A 4 38.04 41.69 8.30
N LYS A 5 37.77 42.70 9.14
CA LYS A 5 37.85 42.66 10.59
C LYS A 5 36.81 41.69 11.15
N ILE A 6 37.28 40.65 11.82
CA ILE A 6 36.47 39.86 12.76
C ILE A 6 36.54 40.59 14.11
N PRO A 7 35.43 41.03 14.71
CA PRO A 7 35.44 41.52 16.08
C PRO A 7 35.59 40.32 17.03
N ILE A 8 36.75 40.23 17.65
CA ILE A 8 36.96 39.46 18.87
C ILE A 8 36.16 40.18 19.97
N ILE A 9 35.05 39.59 20.41
CA ILE A 9 34.44 39.95 21.69
C ILE A 9 34.96 38.96 22.72
N TYR A 10 35.79 39.50 23.62
CA TYR A 10 36.28 38.85 24.81
C TYR A 10 35.14 38.61 25.82
N SER A 11 35.29 37.51 26.57
CA SER A 11 34.81 37.28 27.92
C SER A 11 33.29 37.31 28.16
N LEU A 12 32.62 36.18 27.92
CA LEU A 12 31.69 35.67 28.93
C LEU A 12 32.50 34.86 29.92
N SER A 13 32.66 35.39 31.13
CA SER A 13 33.25 34.66 32.25
C SER A 13 32.48 33.36 32.46
N LEU A 14 33.20 32.27 32.72
CA LEU A 14 32.65 30.98 33.16
C LEU A 14 31.72 31.13 34.40
N ALA A 15 31.82 32.25 35.13
CA ALA A 15 30.96 32.64 36.23
C ALA A 15 29.54 33.10 35.84
N ALA A 16 29.26 33.37 34.55
CA ALA A 16 27.93 33.79 34.07
C ALA A 16 27.09 32.64 33.46
N CYS A 17 27.68 31.45 33.30
CA CYS A 17 26.96 30.22 32.92
C CYS A 17 26.66 29.28 34.11
N LEU A 18 26.99 29.69 35.34
CA LEU A 18 26.80 28.86 36.54
C LEU A 18 25.66 29.34 37.46
N ALA A 19 24.86 30.30 36.99
CA ALA A 19 23.65 30.74 37.67
C ALA A 19 22.45 30.26 36.85
N ILE A 20 21.52 29.59 37.52
CA ILE A 20 20.32 28.92 36.99
C ILE A 20 20.55 27.46 36.54
N ALA A 21 21.10 26.65 37.45
CA ALA A 21 20.48 25.37 37.77
C ALA A 21 20.42 25.31 39.30
N PRO A 22 19.26 25.09 39.93
CA PRO A 22 19.24 24.82 41.37
C PRO A 22 19.84 23.43 41.57
N SER A 23 21.15 23.32 41.81
CA SER A 23 21.71 22.12 42.44
C SER A 23 21.23 22.14 43.90
N GLN A 24 20.02 21.67 44.16
CA GLN A 24 19.64 21.33 45.53
C GLN A 24 20.63 20.25 45.99
N ALA A 25 21.39 20.53 47.05
CA ALA A 25 22.15 19.49 47.72
C ALA A 25 21.14 18.45 48.23
N LEU A 26 21.17 17.25 47.65
CA LEU A 26 20.28 16.15 48.03
C LEU A 26 20.58 15.75 49.49
N ALA A 27 19.55 15.78 50.34
CA ALA A 27 19.68 15.32 51.73
C ALA A 27 19.51 13.80 51.77
N GLU A 28 20.57 13.05 52.12
CA GLU A 28 20.47 11.58 52.28
C GLU A 28 19.50 11.18 53.40
N ASN A 29 19.42 12.00 54.45
CA ASN A 29 18.48 11.84 55.56
C ASN A 29 17.11 12.47 55.25
N ALA A 30 16.05 11.97 55.88
CA ALA A 30 14.69 12.44 55.69
C ALA A 30 13.85 12.38 56.97
N THR A 31 12.77 13.16 57.01
CA THR A 31 11.70 13.05 58.01
C THR A 31 10.44 12.49 57.36
N ALA A 32 9.69 11.65 58.10
CA ALA A 32 8.45 11.04 57.64
C ALA A 32 7.28 11.43 58.54
N THR A 33 6.17 11.83 57.93
CA THR A 33 4.89 12.06 58.62
C THR A 33 3.80 11.17 58.03
N VAL A 34 2.92 10.65 58.88
CA VAL A 34 1.74 9.88 58.46
C VAL A 34 0.48 10.54 59.02
N THR A 35 -0.52 10.69 58.15
CA THR A 35 -1.87 11.15 58.52
C THR A 35 -2.90 10.26 57.85
N GLY A 36 -4.14 10.21 58.36
CA GLY A 36 -5.18 9.36 57.78
C GLY A 36 -5.07 7.88 58.16
N GLY A 37 -6.09 7.10 57.82
CA GLY A 37 -6.23 5.67 58.15
C GLY A 37 -6.26 5.33 59.65
N GLY A 38 -6.14 6.31 60.56
CA GLY A 38 -6.02 6.03 62.00
C GLY A 38 -4.58 5.74 62.45
N SER A 39 -3.60 6.16 61.65
CA SER A 39 -2.18 6.19 62.01
C SER A 39 -1.66 7.63 62.08
N ASN A 40 -0.66 7.86 62.92
CA ASN A 40 0.01 9.17 63.09
C ASN A 40 1.54 9.11 62.92
N SER A 41 2.08 7.93 62.59
CA SER A 41 3.51 7.68 62.45
C SER A 41 3.77 6.57 61.44
N LEU A 42 4.99 6.51 60.93
CA LEU A 42 5.42 5.43 60.04
C LEU A 42 5.75 4.20 60.89
N HIS A 43 5.16 3.06 60.56
CA HIS A 43 5.28 1.83 61.34
C HIS A 43 6.32 0.89 60.73
N HIS A 44 7.17 0.33 61.57
CA HIS A 44 8.15 -0.69 61.21
C HIS A 44 7.58 -2.08 61.50
N SER A 45 7.67 -3.01 60.55
CA SER A 45 7.30 -4.41 60.79
C SER A 45 8.51 -5.27 61.13
N SER A 46 9.41 -5.42 60.15
CA SER A 46 10.61 -6.23 60.23
C SER A 46 11.61 -5.78 59.17
N GLY A 47 12.89 -6.09 59.37
CA GLY A 47 13.95 -5.76 58.41
C GLY A 47 13.95 -4.28 58.04
N THR A 48 13.81 -3.99 56.74
CA THR A 48 13.76 -2.64 56.17
C THR A 48 12.36 -2.23 55.67
N TYR A 49 11.30 -2.93 56.11
CA TYR A 49 9.92 -2.69 55.67
C TYR A 49 9.17 -1.73 56.61
N TYR A 50 8.59 -0.69 56.03
CA TYR A 50 7.83 0.35 56.73
C TYR A 50 6.49 0.60 56.05
N SER A 51 5.46 0.97 56.81
CA SER A 51 4.13 1.26 56.27
C SER A 51 3.43 2.42 56.98
N GLY A 52 2.57 3.15 56.28
CA GLY A 52 1.64 4.11 56.88
C GLY A 52 0.64 3.44 57.84
N GLY A 53 0.32 2.18 57.60
CA GLY A 53 -0.51 1.33 58.46
C GLY A 53 -0.79 -0.03 57.81
N TYR A 54 -1.00 -1.05 58.63
CA TYR A 54 -1.39 -2.38 58.16
C TYR A 54 -2.24 -3.15 59.17
N GLU A 55 -2.86 -4.23 58.71
CA GLU A 55 -3.71 -5.09 59.52
C GLU A 55 -2.90 -6.00 60.47
N GLY A 56 -3.27 -6.06 61.76
CA GLY A 56 -2.92 -7.17 62.65
C GLY A 56 -1.71 -7.01 63.59
N VAL A 57 -0.81 -6.02 63.41
CA VAL A 57 0.38 -5.88 64.28
C VAL A 57 0.66 -4.45 64.74
N VAL A 58 0.25 -3.42 63.99
CA VAL A 58 0.48 -2.00 64.34
C VAL A 58 -0.75 -1.17 63.97
N SER A 59 -1.07 -0.12 64.74
CA SER A 59 -2.32 0.66 64.61
C SER A 59 -2.46 1.36 63.25
N GLY A 60 -3.60 1.21 62.55
CA GLY A 60 -3.92 2.04 61.37
C GLY A 60 -4.70 1.38 60.22
N GLY A 61 -4.99 0.07 60.20
CA GLY A 61 -5.64 -0.53 59.02
C GLY A 61 -4.77 -0.42 57.75
N SER A 62 -5.28 -0.82 56.58
CA SER A 62 -4.46 -0.94 55.34
C SER A 62 -4.63 0.22 54.35
N SER A 63 -5.47 1.21 54.68
CA SER A 63 -6.08 2.12 53.70
C SER A 63 -6.21 3.55 54.23
N ASP A 64 -6.39 4.49 53.30
CA ASP A 64 -6.65 5.93 53.57
C ASP A 64 -5.49 6.66 54.28
N HIS A 65 -4.26 6.18 54.14
CA HIS A 65 -3.07 6.84 54.69
C HIS A 65 -2.48 7.87 53.74
N ILE A 66 -1.86 8.91 54.30
CA ILE A 66 -1.04 9.90 53.61
C ILE A 66 0.32 9.91 54.28
N VAL A 67 1.32 9.35 53.59
CA VAL A 67 2.73 9.33 53.99
C VAL A 67 3.46 10.43 53.25
N THR A 68 4.20 11.27 53.95
CA THR A 68 5.06 12.30 53.36
C THR A 68 6.48 12.15 53.88
N ILE A 69 7.45 12.01 52.97
CA ILE A 69 8.88 11.85 53.25
C ILE A 69 9.59 13.06 52.64
N THR A 70 10.22 13.87 53.47
CA THR A 70 10.88 15.12 53.05
C THR A 70 12.35 15.06 53.42
N GLY A 71 13.23 15.38 52.46
CA GLY A 71 14.67 15.43 52.72
C GLY A 71 14.99 16.43 53.83
N ASP A 72 15.76 15.96 54.81
CA ASP A 72 16.12 16.71 56.01
C ASP A 72 17.45 16.18 56.53
N SER A 73 18.49 17.00 56.46
CA SER A 73 19.84 16.67 56.95
C SER A 73 19.88 16.20 58.42
N SER A 74 18.90 16.62 59.24
CA SER A 74 18.77 16.25 60.65
C SER A 74 17.85 15.04 60.90
N GLY A 75 17.24 14.52 59.84
CA GLY A 75 16.33 13.37 59.88
C GLY A 75 17.04 12.03 59.97
N THR A 76 16.30 10.96 59.66
CA THR A 76 16.78 9.58 59.65
C THR A 76 17.23 9.19 58.26
N ASP A 77 18.30 8.39 58.14
CA ASP A 77 18.66 7.75 56.88
C ASP A 77 17.59 6.71 56.50
N MET A 78 16.79 7.04 55.48
CA MET A 78 15.74 6.17 54.93
C MET A 78 16.20 5.46 53.64
N SER A 79 17.48 5.59 53.29
CA SER A 79 18.00 5.18 51.99
C SER A 79 18.03 3.66 51.79
N SER A 80 17.77 2.87 52.84
CA SER A 80 17.59 1.41 52.82
C SER A 80 16.12 0.96 52.94
N TYR A 81 15.18 1.89 53.11
CA TYR A 81 13.81 1.57 53.49
C TYR A 81 12.93 1.25 52.27
N THR A 82 12.14 0.18 52.40
CA THR A 82 11.00 -0.11 51.53
C THR A 82 9.74 0.37 52.23
N ILE A 83 9.04 1.33 51.61
CA ILE A 83 7.96 2.06 52.27
C ILE A 83 6.65 1.85 51.51
N TYR A 84 5.65 1.38 52.25
CA TYR A 84 4.28 1.19 51.81
C TYR A 84 3.40 2.35 52.30
N GLY A 85 2.46 2.79 51.47
CA GLY A 85 1.49 3.82 51.87
C GLY A 85 0.47 3.23 52.84
N GLY A 86 0.00 2.03 52.53
CA GLY A 86 -0.80 1.18 53.40
C GLY A 86 -0.70 -0.29 53.00
N GLY A 87 -1.18 -1.18 53.87
CA GLY A 87 -0.92 -2.61 53.74
C GLY A 87 0.55 -2.93 54.03
N ILE A 88 0.98 -4.15 53.74
CA ILE A 88 2.38 -4.54 53.94
C ILE A 88 2.78 -5.71 53.04
N GLY A 89 3.87 -5.55 52.29
CA GLY A 89 4.48 -6.61 51.47
C GLY A 89 5.47 -7.51 52.23
N ASP A 90 5.53 -7.38 53.56
CA ASP A 90 6.39 -8.21 54.41
C ASP A 90 5.87 -9.66 54.41
N PRO A 91 6.67 -10.66 53.95
CA PRO A 91 6.25 -12.06 53.93
C PRO A 91 5.88 -12.62 55.31
N ALA A 92 6.30 -11.98 56.40
CA ALA A 92 5.95 -12.38 57.75
C ALA A 92 4.55 -11.94 58.20
N VAL A 93 3.88 -11.05 57.46
CA VAL A 93 2.58 -10.48 57.83
C VAL A 93 1.57 -10.71 56.71
N THR A 94 0.66 -11.66 56.91
CA THR A 94 -0.38 -12.01 55.92
C THR A 94 -1.55 -11.03 55.96
N PRO A 95 -1.87 -10.32 54.87
CA PRO A 95 -3.01 -9.43 54.82
C PRO A 95 -4.32 -10.19 54.56
N THR A 96 -5.45 -9.65 55.06
CA THR A 96 -6.80 -10.16 54.74
C THR A 96 -7.63 -9.20 53.87
N THR A 97 -7.22 -7.94 53.80
CA THR A 97 -7.93 -6.83 53.14
C THR A 97 -7.12 -6.22 52.00
N SER A 98 -7.72 -5.39 51.15
CA SER A 98 -7.01 -4.58 50.14
C SER A 98 -6.32 -3.36 50.78
N ALA A 99 -5.29 -2.82 50.12
CA ALA A 99 -4.66 -1.56 50.48
C ALA A 99 -5.14 -0.45 49.55
N ASP A 100 -6.03 0.42 50.03
CA ASP A 100 -6.78 1.34 49.17
C ASP A 100 -6.59 2.80 49.55
N ARG A 101 -6.63 3.68 48.53
CA ARG A 101 -6.64 5.14 48.66
C ARG A 101 -5.49 5.71 49.49
N ASN A 102 -4.36 5.02 49.52
CA ASN A 102 -3.16 5.51 50.18
C ASN A 102 -2.42 6.50 49.28
N LYS A 103 -1.77 7.49 49.88
CA LYS A 103 -0.95 8.49 49.20
C LYS A 103 0.44 8.52 49.80
N ILE A 104 1.47 8.51 48.95
CA ILE A 104 2.86 8.71 49.36
C ILE A 104 3.43 9.87 48.57
N VAL A 105 4.12 10.79 49.25
CA VAL A 105 4.91 11.87 48.63
C VAL A 105 6.35 11.76 49.13
N VAL A 106 7.31 11.64 48.22
CA VAL A 106 8.76 11.65 48.50
C VAL A 106 9.35 12.87 47.82
N GLN A 107 9.93 13.78 48.61
CA GLN A 107 10.26 15.11 48.09
C GLN A 107 11.53 15.75 48.70
N ASN A 108 11.99 16.84 48.07
CA ASN A 108 13.03 17.75 48.56
C ASN A 108 14.35 17.04 48.90
N GLY A 109 14.84 16.21 47.99
CA GLY A 109 16.14 15.54 48.11
C GLY A 109 16.14 14.26 48.91
N ALA A 110 15.00 13.81 49.46
CA ALA A 110 14.90 12.55 50.19
C ALA A 110 15.42 11.35 49.36
N THR A 111 16.08 10.41 50.04
CA THR A 111 16.56 9.16 49.44
C THR A 111 15.92 7.94 50.11
N VAL A 112 15.32 7.06 49.30
CA VAL A 112 14.61 5.84 49.76
C VAL A 112 14.95 4.65 48.85
N THR A 113 14.71 3.41 49.29
CA THR A 113 14.96 2.23 48.44
C THR A 113 13.79 1.92 47.52
N THR A 114 12.61 1.61 48.07
CA THR A 114 11.43 1.19 47.29
C THR A 114 10.20 1.92 47.82
N ILE A 115 9.33 2.40 46.93
CA ILE A 115 8.08 3.06 47.30
C ILE A 115 6.91 2.34 46.64
N ILE A 116 5.92 1.94 47.42
CA ILE A 116 4.73 1.24 46.95
C ILE A 116 3.49 1.87 47.57
N GLY A 117 2.60 2.46 46.78
CA GLY A 117 1.42 3.17 47.30
C GLY A 117 0.55 2.29 48.20
N GLY A 118 0.34 1.03 47.82
CA GLY A 118 -0.17 -0.01 48.71
C GLY A 118 0.16 -1.41 48.21
N GLU A 119 0.41 -2.34 49.13
CA GLU A 119 0.59 -3.76 48.81
C GLU A 119 -0.25 -4.63 49.73
N SER A 120 -1.12 -5.45 49.15
CA SER A 120 -2.00 -6.35 49.90
C SER A 120 -2.68 -7.37 48.97
N LYS A 121 -3.77 -8.01 49.43
CA LYS A 121 -4.69 -8.81 48.60
C LYS A 121 -5.56 -7.91 47.71
N GLY A 122 -4.92 -7.07 46.92
CA GLY A 122 -5.51 -6.01 46.12
C GLY A 122 -5.02 -4.62 46.53
N ALA A 123 -4.97 -3.72 45.56
CA ALA A 123 -4.51 -2.35 45.74
C ALA A 123 -5.32 -1.38 44.86
N THR A 124 -6.14 -0.52 45.46
CA THR A 124 -7.05 0.35 44.70
C THR A 124 -6.86 1.84 45.00
N GLY A 125 -6.70 2.65 43.95
CA GLY A 125 -6.74 4.11 44.06
C GLY A 125 -5.57 4.72 44.82
N ASN A 126 -4.44 4.02 44.91
CA ASN A 126 -3.27 4.52 45.61
C ASN A 126 -2.49 5.51 44.73
N THR A 127 -1.82 6.48 45.33
CA THR A 127 -1.04 7.51 44.63
C THR A 127 0.37 7.62 45.19
N VAL A 128 1.38 7.55 44.34
CA VAL A 128 2.77 7.85 44.70
C VAL A 128 3.24 9.07 43.94
N SER A 129 3.95 9.98 44.61
CA SER A 129 4.53 11.18 43.98
C SER A 129 5.98 11.33 44.41
N ILE A 130 6.90 11.39 43.43
CA ILE A 130 8.34 11.58 43.62
C ILE A 130 8.72 12.93 43.01
N ILE A 131 9.25 13.83 43.83
CA ILE A 131 9.47 15.24 43.47
C ILE A 131 10.87 15.67 43.93
N ASP A 132 11.80 15.87 43.01
CA ASP A 132 13.21 16.19 43.33
C ASP A 132 13.82 15.22 44.36
N ALA A 133 13.55 13.92 44.21
CA ALA A 133 13.96 12.89 45.18
C ALA A 133 14.60 11.67 44.49
N THR A 134 15.30 10.84 45.29
CA THR A 134 15.98 9.64 44.79
C THR A 134 15.34 8.36 45.32
N VAL A 135 15.00 7.44 44.41
CA VAL A 135 14.54 6.08 44.72
C VAL A 135 15.54 5.08 44.15
N LYS A 136 16.15 4.26 45.01
CA LYS A 136 17.23 3.35 44.59
C LYS A 136 16.75 2.16 43.78
N ARG A 137 15.52 1.66 44.03
CA ARG A 137 14.99 0.42 43.44
C ARG A 137 13.78 0.66 42.54
N ALA A 138 12.58 0.78 43.11
CA ALA A 138 11.35 0.81 42.32
C ALA A 138 10.26 1.71 42.94
N VAL A 139 9.35 2.16 42.08
CA VAL A 139 8.22 3.03 42.40
C VAL A 139 6.95 2.43 41.83
N LEU A 140 6.04 1.97 42.70
CA LEU A 140 4.78 1.36 42.30
C LEU A 140 3.59 2.11 42.87
N GLY A 141 2.58 2.39 42.05
CA GLY A 141 1.33 2.97 42.52
C GLY A 141 0.59 1.99 43.42
N GLY A 142 0.47 0.72 43.02
CA GLY A 142 -0.07 -0.35 43.86
C GLY A 142 0.38 -1.74 43.42
N ASN A 143 0.52 -2.66 44.37
CA ASN A 143 0.83 -4.07 44.14
C ASN A 143 -0.30 -4.94 44.71
N GLY A 144 -1.13 -5.49 43.83
CA GLY A 144 -2.28 -6.31 44.20
C GLY A 144 -1.91 -7.73 44.63
N THR A 145 -0.65 -8.12 44.53
CA THR A 145 -0.17 -9.45 44.93
C THR A 145 0.78 -9.32 46.12
N TRP A 146 0.31 -9.74 47.31
CA TRP A 146 1.12 -9.75 48.51
C TRP A 146 2.31 -10.71 48.39
N ALA A 147 3.53 -10.17 48.48
CA ALA A 147 4.77 -10.94 48.49
C ALA A 147 4.89 -12.00 47.37
N GLY A 148 4.25 -11.77 46.21
CA GLY A 148 4.21 -12.72 45.09
C GLY A 148 3.39 -14.00 45.34
N GLN A 149 2.55 -14.05 46.37
CA GLN A 149 1.80 -15.27 46.72
C GLN A 149 0.44 -15.35 46.03
N SER A 150 0.20 -16.42 45.28
CA SER A 150 -1.05 -16.63 44.53
C SER A 150 -2.30 -16.71 45.42
N ALA A 151 -2.21 -17.27 46.63
CA ALA A 151 -3.33 -17.36 47.57
C ALA A 151 -3.81 -15.99 48.10
N HIS A 152 -2.95 -14.97 47.97
CA HIS A 152 -3.16 -13.61 48.49
C HIS A 152 -3.01 -12.57 47.37
N ALA A 153 -3.36 -12.95 46.14
CA ALA A 153 -3.46 -12.06 45.00
C ALA A 153 -4.85 -11.41 44.90
N GLY A 154 -4.89 -10.17 44.43
CA GLY A 154 -6.07 -9.38 44.15
C GLY A 154 -5.81 -8.39 43.02
N ASP A 155 -6.81 -7.58 42.68
CA ASP A 155 -6.72 -6.61 41.58
C ASP A 155 -5.88 -5.38 41.96
N ALA A 156 -5.25 -4.76 40.97
CA ALA A 156 -4.59 -3.45 41.09
C ALA A 156 -5.34 -2.43 40.23
N ILE A 157 -6.14 -1.55 40.85
CA ILE A 157 -7.09 -0.70 40.11
C ILE A 157 -6.88 0.78 40.40
N GLY A 158 -6.76 1.61 39.37
CA GLY A 158 -6.81 3.06 39.52
C GLY A 158 -5.63 3.68 40.27
N ASN A 159 -4.50 2.99 40.34
CA ASN A 159 -3.32 3.47 41.05
C ASN A 159 -2.51 4.43 40.17
N THR A 160 -1.85 5.42 40.78
CA THR A 160 -1.15 6.50 40.07
C THR A 160 0.27 6.67 40.60
N VAL A 161 1.24 6.84 39.69
CA VAL A 161 2.60 7.31 40.00
C VAL A 161 2.84 8.64 39.29
N ASN A 162 3.30 9.64 40.03
CA ASN A 162 3.72 10.93 39.48
C ASN A 162 5.22 11.12 39.74
N ILE A 163 5.98 11.46 38.70
CA ILE A 163 7.41 11.75 38.78
C ILE A 163 7.66 13.15 38.23
N GLU A 164 8.17 14.01 39.10
CA GLU A 164 8.34 15.44 38.84
C GLU A 164 9.75 15.91 39.22
N GLY A 165 10.11 17.11 38.75
CA GLY A 165 11.43 17.70 39.01
C GLY A 165 12.59 16.87 38.47
N ASP A 166 13.75 16.98 39.11
CA ASP A 166 14.98 16.26 38.77
C ASP A 166 15.07 14.91 39.50
N SER A 167 13.92 14.25 39.68
CA SER A 167 13.82 12.97 40.40
C SER A 167 14.66 11.87 39.74
N HIS A 168 15.25 11.01 40.57
CA HIS A 168 16.11 9.94 40.12
C HIS A 168 15.63 8.56 40.59
N ILE A 169 15.38 7.67 39.63
CA ILE A 169 15.01 6.27 39.89
C ILE A 169 16.12 5.39 39.34
N ILE A 170 16.89 4.77 40.24
CA ILE A 170 18.14 4.11 39.85
C ILE A 170 17.83 2.70 39.31
N GLY A 171 17.10 1.89 40.07
CA GLY A 171 16.89 0.47 39.77
C GLY A 171 18.14 -0.36 40.06
N ASP A 172 17.91 -1.52 40.68
CA ASP A 172 18.93 -2.52 41.01
C ASP A 172 18.51 -3.92 40.50
N ASN A 173 19.42 -4.90 40.59
CA ASN A 173 19.15 -6.27 40.15
C ASN A 173 18.02 -6.95 40.96
N ASP A 174 17.89 -6.57 42.23
CA ASP A 174 16.82 -7.08 43.10
C ASP A 174 15.47 -6.59 42.61
N GLY A 175 15.37 -5.32 42.24
CA GLY A 175 14.17 -4.73 41.65
C GLY A 175 13.80 -5.40 40.34
N ILE A 176 14.77 -5.59 39.45
CA ILE A 176 14.59 -6.31 38.18
C ILE A 176 13.98 -7.70 38.42
N THR A 177 14.49 -8.41 39.42
CA THR A 177 14.04 -9.77 39.75
C THR A 177 12.67 -9.78 40.41
N TYR A 178 12.43 -8.88 41.37
CA TYR A 178 11.23 -8.91 42.23
C TYR A 178 10.01 -8.25 41.57
N PHE A 179 10.25 -7.24 40.73
CA PHE A 179 9.20 -6.47 40.08
C PHE A 179 8.99 -6.83 38.60
N ASP A 180 9.51 -7.99 38.16
CA ASP A 180 9.45 -8.43 36.77
C ASP A 180 9.97 -7.38 35.77
N GLU A 181 11.03 -6.65 36.16
CA GLU A 181 11.61 -5.48 35.45
C GLU A 181 10.81 -4.16 35.50
N ALA A 182 9.61 -4.14 36.07
CA ALA A 182 8.81 -2.92 36.20
C ALA A 182 9.37 -2.00 37.30
N MET A 183 10.30 -1.11 36.94
CA MET A 183 10.93 -0.19 37.90
C MET A 183 10.00 0.96 38.26
N VAL A 184 9.16 1.36 37.31
CA VAL A 184 8.04 2.27 37.54
C VAL A 184 6.78 1.61 37.03
N SER A 185 5.79 1.41 37.89
CA SER A 185 4.51 0.83 37.49
C SER A 185 3.35 1.55 38.16
N GLY A 186 2.30 1.85 37.40
CA GLY A 186 1.04 2.31 37.99
C GLY A 186 0.46 1.22 38.88
N GLY A 187 0.36 -0.01 38.40
CA GLY A 187 -0.20 -1.13 39.16
C GLY A 187 0.31 -2.51 38.73
N ARG A 188 0.44 -3.44 39.68
CA ARG A 188 0.84 -4.83 39.40
C ARG A 188 -0.20 -5.81 39.96
N ALA A 189 -0.58 -6.81 39.17
CA ALA A 189 -1.48 -7.89 39.60
C ALA A 189 -1.05 -9.24 39.02
N GLY A 190 -1.51 -10.34 39.61
CA GLY A 190 -1.23 -11.67 39.05
C GLY A 190 -2.22 -12.74 39.44
N TYR A 191 -1.96 -13.97 38.95
CA TYR A 191 -2.69 -15.19 39.31
C TYR A 191 -4.22 -15.09 39.13
N GLY A 192 -4.65 -14.70 37.93
CA GLY A 192 -6.06 -14.57 37.56
C GLY A 192 -6.73 -13.24 37.94
N ASN A 193 -5.97 -12.31 38.54
CA ASN A 193 -6.44 -10.96 38.85
C ASN A 193 -6.06 -9.95 37.76
N SER A 194 -6.59 -8.74 37.90
CA SER A 194 -6.57 -7.69 36.87
C SER A 194 -5.78 -6.46 37.31
N ALA A 195 -5.12 -5.78 36.37
CA ALA A 195 -4.49 -4.50 36.61
C ALA A 195 -5.11 -3.43 35.70
N ASN A 196 -6.05 -2.63 36.22
CA ASN A 196 -6.90 -1.77 35.39
C ASN A 196 -6.80 -0.29 35.78
N ASN A 197 -6.83 0.60 34.78
CA ASN A 197 -6.87 2.06 34.92
C ASN A 197 -5.71 2.65 35.74
N ASN A 198 -4.55 1.99 35.74
CA ASN A 198 -3.37 2.49 36.43
C ASN A 198 -2.59 3.47 35.54
N THR A 199 -1.95 4.47 36.15
CA THR A 199 -1.35 5.59 35.43
C THR A 199 0.05 5.91 35.94
N VAL A 200 0.98 6.20 35.02
CA VAL A 200 2.27 6.80 35.32
C VAL A 200 2.39 8.14 34.60
N ASN A 201 2.65 9.22 35.33
CA ASN A 201 2.89 10.55 34.79
C ASN A 201 4.33 10.97 35.05
N ILE A 202 5.06 11.36 33.99
CA ILE A 202 6.43 11.89 34.09
C ILE A 202 6.44 13.29 33.49
N ALA A 203 6.48 14.29 34.38
CA ALA A 203 6.46 15.70 34.00
C ALA A 203 7.82 16.41 34.20
N GLY A 204 8.70 15.83 35.02
CA GLY A 204 10.04 16.37 35.30
C GLY A 204 11.13 15.92 34.32
N ALA A 205 12.34 16.46 34.46
CA ALA A 205 13.55 15.98 33.78
C ALA A 205 14.12 14.73 34.49
N ALA A 206 13.22 13.79 34.80
CA ALA A 206 13.53 12.63 35.60
C ALA A 206 14.53 11.72 34.90
N THR A 207 15.41 11.11 35.69
CA THR A 207 16.38 10.12 35.20
C THR A 207 16.01 8.75 35.75
N ILE A 208 15.76 7.79 34.85
CA ILE A 208 15.42 6.41 35.19
C ILE A 208 16.47 5.49 34.57
N ASN A 209 17.38 4.92 35.37
CA ASN A 209 18.58 4.29 34.82
C ASN A 209 18.35 2.88 34.26
N ASN A 210 17.46 2.12 34.91
CA ASN A 210 17.27 0.69 34.63
C ASN A 210 15.80 0.31 34.52
N GLY A 211 15.56 -0.85 33.90
CA GLY A 211 14.24 -1.50 33.78
C GLY A 211 13.19 -0.70 33.02
N ARG A 212 11.94 -1.12 33.20
CA ARG A 212 10.78 -0.72 32.39
C ARG A 212 9.88 0.27 33.11
N ILE A 213 9.17 1.06 32.31
CA ILE A 213 8.19 2.04 32.76
C ILE A 213 6.83 1.61 32.21
N GLU A 214 5.91 1.29 33.09
CA GLU A 214 4.69 0.58 32.71
C GLU A 214 3.46 1.25 33.33
N GLY A 215 2.38 1.39 32.57
CA GLY A 215 1.09 1.72 33.19
C GLY A 215 0.66 0.60 34.14
N ALA A 216 0.81 -0.66 33.71
CA ALA A 216 0.60 -1.83 34.56
C ALA A 216 1.34 -3.09 34.11
N THR A 217 1.56 -4.01 35.05
CA THR A 217 2.13 -5.34 34.82
C THR A 217 1.17 -6.43 35.28
N ILE A 218 0.99 -7.48 34.48
CA ILE A 218 0.28 -8.70 34.88
C ILE A 218 1.15 -9.95 34.72
N ASN A 219 1.13 -10.81 35.74
CA ASN A 219 1.82 -12.11 35.77
C ASN A 219 0.79 -13.23 35.97
N GLN A 220 0.57 -14.06 34.95
CA GLN A 220 -0.56 -15.01 34.89
C GLN A 220 -1.90 -14.33 35.23
N GLY A 221 -2.05 -13.07 34.84
CA GLY A 221 -3.21 -12.25 35.15
C GLY A 221 -4.32 -12.39 34.11
N LYS A 222 -5.54 -12.06 34.53
CA LYS A 222 -6.72 -12.15 33.67
C LYS A 222 -6.74 -11.05 32.61
N GLU A 223 -6.55 -9.80 33.02
CA GLU A 223 -6.64 -8.65 32.11
C GLU A 223 -5.88 -7.43 32.61
N ALA A 224 -5.45 -6.59 31.67
CA ALA A 224 -4.97 -5.25 31.93
C ALA A 224 -5.68 -4.26 31.00
N LYS A 225 -6.49 -3.37 31.59
CA LYS A 225 -7.37 -2.48 30.83
C LYS A 225 -7.18 -1.01 31.18
N GLY A 226 -7.05 -0.16 30.17
CA GLY A 226 -7.05 1.31 30.32
C GLY A 226 -5.84 1.87 31.06
N ASN A 227 -4.74 1.13 31.13
CA ASN A 227 -3.52 1.61 31.79
C ASN A 227 -2.74 2.58 30.91
N SER A 228 -2.05 3.54 31.53
CA SER A 228 -1.43 4.64 30.77
C SER A 228 -0.07 5.09 31.29
N VAL A 229 0.75 5.58 30.36
CA VAL A 229 1.98 6.32 30.65
C VAL A 229 1.95 7.66 29.91
N HIS A 230 2.14 8.77 30.62
CA HIS A 230 2.16 10.12 30.06
C HIS A 230 3.52 10.79 30.27
N ILE A 231 4.14 11.22 29.17
CA ILE A 231 5.45 11.89 29.16
C ILE A 231 5.28 13.35 28.72
N THR A 232 5.40 14.27 29.66
CA THR A 232 5.48 15.72 29.42
C THR A 232 6.82 16.31 29.85
N GLY A 233 7.67 15.51 30.49
CA GLY A 233 9.04 15.87 30.90
C GLY A 233 10.13 15.44 29.91
N ALA A 234 11.34 15.97 30.09
CA ALA A 234 12.50 15.73 29.24
C ALA A 234 13.32 14.50 29.69
N ILE A 235 12.66 13.33 29.71
CA ILE A 235 13.27 12.05 30.11
C ILE A 235 14.14 11.45 28.99
N VAL A 236 15.25 10.80 29.37
CA VAL A 236 16.13 10.05 28.46
C VAL A 236 16.26 8.61 28.96
N LEU A 237 15.98 7.65 28.10
CA LEU A 237 16.13 6.22 28.39
C LEU A 237 17.42 5.64 27.78
N ASN A 238 18.11 4.82 28.56
CA ASN A 238 19.31 4.08 28.18
C ASN A 238 18.96 2.90 27.25
N ASP A 239 20.00 2.30 26.66
CA ASP A 239 19.85 1.11 25.82
C ASP A 239 19.22 -0.04 26.62
N GLY A 240 18.28 -0.77 26.01
CA GLY A 240 17.61 -1.92 26.62
C GLY A 240 16.38 -1.60 27.48
N GLN A 241 16.09 -0.33 27.78
CA GLN A 241 14.88 0.07 28.48
C GLN A 241 13.67 0.12 27.54
N GLU A 242 12.48 -0.16 28.08
CA GLU A 242 11.21 -0.14 27.35
C GLU A 242 10.15 0.63 28.15
N MET A 243 9.14 1.12 27.43
CA MET A 243 7.99 1.78 28.02
C MET A 243 6.69 1.27 27.41
N ASP A 244 5.74 0.95 28.28
CA ASP A 244 4.55 0.20 27.88
C ASP A 244 3.31 0.73 28.59
N GLY A 245 2.18 0.80 27.89
CA GLY A 245 0.89 1.05 28.54
C GLY A 245 0.54 -0.09 29.50
N ALA A 246 0.70 -1.35 29.05
CA ALA A 246 0.60 -2.53 29.90
C ALA A 246 1.43 -3.71 29.39
N VAL A 247 1.74 -4.64 30.29
CA VAL A 247 2.60 -5.78 30.00
C VAL A 247 2.05 -7.06 30.61
N SER A 248 1.94 -8.11 29.80
CA SER A 248 1.83 -9.50 30.26
C SER A 248 3.19 -10.16 30.23
N VAL A 249 3.68 -10.59 31.41
CA VAL A 249 5.00 -11.22 31.56
C VAL A 249 4.95 -12.75 31.47
N SER A 250 3.77 -13.31 31.17
CA SER A 250 3.53 -14.75 31.08
C SER A 250 3.00 -15.11 29.69
N PRO A 251 3.88 -15.21 28.66
CA PRO A 251 3.46 -15.39 27.27
C PRO A 251 2.61 -16.66 27.04
N GLU A 252 2.75 -17.67 27.87
CA GLU A 252 2.00 -18.92 27.83
C GLU A 252 0.55 -18.81 28.36
N HIS A 253 0.22 -17.69 29.00
CA HIS A 253 -1.06 -17.42 29.63
C HIS A 253 -1.98 -16.57 28.75
N GLU A 254 -3.26 -16.91 28.74
CA GLU A 254 -4.27 -16.14 28.02
C GLU A 254 -4.72 -14.96 28.88
N SER A 255 -4.44 -13.75 28.40
CA SER A 255 -4.83 -12.49 29.04
C SER A 255 -5.45 -11.55 28.02
N THR A 256 -6.27 -10.61 28.49
CA THR A 256 -6.79 -9.51 27.66
C THR A 256 -6.05 -8.21 27.99
N LEU A 257 -5.42 -7.60 26.99
CA LEU A 257 -4.78 -6.28 27.09
C LEU A 257 -5.63 -5.29 26.28
N GLU A 258 -6.33 -4.37 26.94
CA GLU A 258 -7.32 -3.50 26.27
C GLU A 258 -7.17 -2.02 26.58
N GLY A 259 -7.13 -1.15 25.57
CA GLY A 259 -7.14 0.30 25.75
C GLY A 259 -5.92 0.88 26.48
N ASN A 260 -4.83 0.11 26.60
CA ASN A 260 -3.61 0.55 27.26
C ASN A 260 -2.80 1.45 26.33
N HIS A 261 -2.15 2.48 26.87
CA HIS A 261 -1.54 3.47 26.01
C HIS A 261 -0.37 4.27 26.59
N VAL A 262 0.40 4.86 25.67
CA VAL A 262 1.49 5.78 25.99
C VAL A 262 1.32 7.06 25.18
N VAL A 263 1.43 8.23 25.84
CA VAL A 263 1.37 9.55 25.19
C VAL A 263 2.64 10.33 25.49
N ILE A 264 3.31 10.81 24.44
CA ILE A 264 4.58 11.53 24.55
C ILE A 264 4.44 12.91 23.92
N ASN A 265 4.68 13.94 24.73
CA ASN A 265 4.56 15.34 24.34
C ASN A 265 5.66 16.21 24.96
N ASN A 266 6.91 15.85 24.72
CA ASN A 266 8.04 16.69 25.11
C ASN A 266 9.18 16.58 24.09
N ALA A 267 9.65 17.71 23.56
CA ALA A 267 10.71 17.73 22.56
C ALA A 267 12.07 17.25 23.06
N GLY A 268 12.32 17.32 24.38
CA GLY A 268 13.53 16.83 25.03
C GLY A 268 13.48 15.33 25.38
N ALA A 269 12.32 14.67 25.26
CA ALA A 269 12.21 13.25 25.53
C ALA A 269 12.97 12.43 24.47
N LYS A 270 13.82 11.50 24.93
CA LYS A 270 14.56 10.55 24.10
C LYS A 270 14.34 9.14 24.63
N LEU A 271 13.42 8.43 24.00
CA LEU A 271 12.94 7.15 24.46
C LEU A 271 13.31 6.03 23.47
N ARG A 272 13.02 4.80 23.87
CA ARG A 272 13.32 3.58 23.12
C ARG A 272 12.07 3.02 22.46
N ASN A 273 11.85 1.72 22.63
CA ASN A 273 10.67 1.02 22.12
C ASN A 273 9.48 1.34 23.02
N ILE A 274 8.43 1.88 22.40
CA ILE A 274 7.20 2.26 23.08
C ILE A 274 6.09 1.36 22.61
N THR A 275 5.38 0.73 23.54
CA THR A 275 4.22 -0.09 23.20
C THR A 275 2.96 0.34 23.94
N GLY A 276 1.80 0.21 23.28
CA GLY A 276 0.52 0.30 23.98
C GLY A 276 0.32 -0.91 24.89
N ALA A 277 0.55 -2.11 24.35
CA ALA A 277 0.49 -3.37 25.08
C ALA A 277 1.57 -4.37 24.62
N ASN A 278 2.24 -4.99 25.59
CA ASN A 278 3.27 -6.00 25.36
C ASN A 278 2.86 -7.36 25.93
N ALA A 279 2.79 -8.39 25.10
CA ALA A 279 2.24 -9.70 25.47
C ALA A 279 3.28 -10.76 25.89
N THR A 280 4.58 -10.43 25.88
CA THR A 280 5.63 -11.45 26.10
C THR A 280 6.74 -11.03 27.05
N LYS A 281 6.97 -9.71 27.21
CA LYS A 281 8.14 -9.12 27.89
C LYS A 281 9.44 -9.42 27.11
N GLN A 282 9.88 -8.45 26.30
CA GLN A 282 11.09 -8.33 25.45
C GLN A 282 11.55 -9.53 24.58
N ASP A 283 11.32 -10.79 24.95
CA ASP A 283 11.77 -11.96 24.20
C ASP A 283 10.95 -12.15 22.92
N ILE A 284 11.56 -11.72 21.81
CA ILE A 284 11.11 -11.89 20.42
C ILE A 284 11.01 -13.36 19.98
N SER A 285 11.56 -14.31 20.75
CA SER A 285 11.58 -15.73 20.38
C SER A 285 10.31 -16.48 20.77
N VAL A 286 9.48 -15.92 21.66
CA VAL A 286 8.22 -16.52 22.12
C VAL A 286 7.08 -15.57 21.83
N GLY A 287 6.00 -16.07 21.21
CA GLY A 287 4.77 -15.31 21.01
C GLY A 287 3.81 -15.47 22.18
N GLY A 288 3.11 -14.39 22.55
CA GLY A 288 2.18 -14.37 23.65
C GLY A 288 0.81 -14.90 23.23
N LYS A 289 0.12 -15.60 24.13
CA LYS A 289 -1.27 -16.06 23.91
C LYS A 289 -2.32 -14.98 24.18
N SER A 290 -1.90 -13.79 24.60
CA SER A 290 -2.81 -12.71 24.95
C SER A 290 -3.55 -12.16 23.73
N THR A 291 -4.74 -11.60 23.99
CA THR A 291 -5.53 -10.81 23.03
C THR A 291 -5.33 -9.32 23.33
N ALA A 292 -4.90 -8.55 22.33
CA ALA A 292 -4.68 -7.11 22.43
C ALA A 292 -5.75 -6.33 21.66
N ILE A 293 -6.49 -5.43 22.33
CA ILE A 293 -7.61 -4.69 21.75
C ILE A 293 -7.46 -3.19 22.00
N GLY A 294 -7.41 -2.37 20.93
CA GLY A 294 -7.51 -0.92 21.06
C GLY A 294 -6.36 -0.26 21.84
N ASN A 295 -5.21 -0.91 21.96
CA ASN A 295 -4.03 -0.36 22.64
C ASN A 295 -3.25 0.56 21.70
N TYR A 296 -2.62 1.61 22.24
CA TYR A 296 -2.05 2.63 21.36
C TYR A 296 -0.88 3.45 21.88
N VAL A 297 -0.14 4.04 20.94
CA VAL A 297 0.93 5.00 21.23
C VAL A 297 0.65 6.31 20.49
N ILE A 298 0.78 7.45 21.17
CA ILE A 298 0.69 8.79 20.57
C ILE A 298 2.02 9.52 20.75
N LEU A 299 2.66 9.87 19.64
CA LEU A 299 3.85 10.74 19.61
C LEU A 299 3.48 12.12 19.06
N GLN A 300 3.55 13.12 19.94
CA GLN A 300 3.30 14.52 19.60
C GLN A 300 4.61 15.30 19.42
N ASN A 301 5.59 15.03 20.29
CA ASN A 301 6.91 15.64 20.29
C ASN A 301 7.95 14.67 20.89
N GLY A 302 9.24 14.89 20.60
CA GLY A 302 10.34 14.08 21.14
C GLY A 302 10.90 13.09 20.13
N GLN A 303 11.76 12.20 20.61
CA GLN A 303 12.41 11.15 19.83
C GLN A 303 12.15 9.78 20.46
N VAL A 304 11.76 8.81 19.63
CA VAL A 304 11.58 7.41 20.03
C VAL A 304 12.27 6.48 19.06
N GLU A 305 12.61 5.26 19.50
CA GLU A 305 13.17 4.25 18.60
C GLU A 305 12.07 3.63 17.72
N SER A 306 10.97 3.21 18.32
CA SER A 306 9.81 2.66 17.61
C SER A 306 8.52 2.88 18.39
N THR A 307 7.38 2.83 17.69
CA THR A 307 6.05 2.88 18.31
C THR A 307 5.20 1.71 17.82
N THR A 308 4.58 0.98 18.76
CA THR A 308 3.79 -0.20 18.46
C THR A 308 2.51 -0.22 19.29
N GLY A 309 1.32 -0.32 18.67
CA GLY A 309 0.08 -0.45 19.44
C GLY A 309 0.03 -1.76 20.25
N SER A 310 0.23 -2.90 19.58
CA SER A 310 0.33 -4.23 20.21
C SER A 310 1.61 -4.98 19.84
N TYR A 311 2.27 -5.56 20.84
CA TYR A 311 3.52 -6.30 20.67
C TYR A 311 3.36 -7.78 21.06
N MET A 312 3.60 -8.66 20.10
CA MET A 312 3.66 -10.12 20.19
C MET A 312 2.39 -10.83 20.69
N ALA A 313 1.22 -10.20 20.58
CA ALA A 313 -0.07 -10.82 20.89
C ALA A 313 -0.45 -11.91 19.85
N ALA A 314 -1.24 -12.91 20.26
CA ALA A 314 -1.79 -13.93 19.36
C ALA A 314 -2.99 -13.40 18.56
N VAL A 315 -3.76 -12.50 19.15
CA VAL A 315 -4.88 -11.83 18.50
C VAL A 315 -4.74 -10.34 18.73
N SER A 316 -4.73 -9.57 17.64
CA SER A 316 -4.57 -8.12 17.66
C SER A 316 -5.77 -7.47 16.96
N LYS A 317 -6.44 -6.54 17.64
CA LYS A 317 -7.62 -5.84 17.13
C LYS A 317 -7.58 -4.35 17.41
N ASN A 318 -7.74 -3.52 16.39
CA ASN A 318 -7.86 -2.05 16.53
C ASN A 318 -6.70 -1.36 17.26
N ASN A 319 -5.52 -1.98 17.35
CA ASN A 319 -4.35 -1.38 18.00
C ASN A 319 -3.65 -0.41 17.04
N TYR A 320 -3.09 0.67 17.57
CA TYR A 320 -2.58 1.72 16.70
C TYR A 320 -1.42 2.56 17.22
N SER A 321 -0.68 3.14 16.28
CA SER A 321 0.26 4.22 16.56
C SER A 321 -0.17 5.51 15.85
N LYS A 322 -0.11 6.63 16.56
CA LYS A 322 -0.45 7.95 16.02
C LYS A 322 0.70 8.93 16.16
N ILE A 323 1.16 9.46 15.04
CA ILE A 323 2.27 10.42 14.98
C ILE A 323 1.76 11.77 14.48
N SER A 324 1.87 12.79 15.32
CA SER A 324 1.58 14.18 14.93
C SER A 324 2.82 15.07 14.88
N GLY A 325 3.93 14.61 15.46
CA GLY A 325 5.22 15.32 15.48
C GLY A 325 6.33 14.44 16.03
N GLY A 326 7.50 15.04 16.28
CA GLY A 326 8.68 14.32 16.76
C GLY A 326 9.39 13.47 15.69
N THR A 327 10.25 12.56 16.15
CA THR A 327 11.07 11.68 15.31
C THR A 327 10.96 10.23 15.78
N VAL A 328 10.73 9.32 14.83
CA VAL A 328 10.79 7.86 15.06
C VAL A 328 12.01 7.33 14.32
N MET A 329 12.97 6.76 15.03
CA MET A 329 14.25 6.31 14.43
C MET A 329 14.14 5.00 13.65
N GLY A 330 13.15 4.17 13.98
CA GLY A 330 12.82 2.93 13.32
C GLY A 330 11.40 2.98 12.76
N ASP A 331 10.60 1.97 13.10
CA ASP A 331 9.29 1.73 12.50
C ASP A 331 8.13 2.27 13.37
N VAL A 332 7.03 2.57 12.70
CA VAL A 332 5.71 2.88 13.30
C VAL A 332 4.74 1.76 12.96
N GLN A 333 4.08 1.20 13.96
CA GLN A 333 3.31 -0.04 13.82
C GLN A 333 1.98 0.04 14.58
N GLY A 334 0.88 -0.37 13.97
CA GLY A 334 -0.36 -0.64 14.70
C GLY A 334 -0.23 -1.88 15.57
N GLY A 335 0.39 -2.93 15.03
CA GLY A 335 0.83 -4.09 15.80
C GLY A 335 1.99 -4.86 15.16
N TYR A 336 2.66 -5.64 16.00
CA TYR A 336 3.84 -6.44 15.69
C TYR A 336 3.70 -7.84 16.27
N ALA A 337 3.95 -8.87 15.47
CA ALA A 337 4.00 -10.26 15.94
C ALA A 337 5.19 -11.03 15.34
N GLY A 338 6.34 -10.36 15.28
CA GLY A 338 7.63 -10.97 14.98
C GLY A 338 8.12 -10.79 13.55
N SER A 339 9.45 -10.92 13.40
CA SER A 339 10.16 -10.83 12.12
C SER A 339 11.17 -11.95 11.86
N TYR A 340 11.30 -12.90 12.79
CA TYR A 340 12.31 -13.94 12.72
C TYR A 340 11.80 -15.17 11.96
N PRO A 341 12.54 -15.68 10.94
CA PRO A 341 12.10 -16.83 10.14
C PRO A 341 11.90 -18.12 10.94
N THR A 342 12.55 -18.25 12.10
CA THR A 342 12.44 -19.41 12.99
C THR A 342 11.28 -19.31 13.97
N LEU A 343 10.60 -18.17 14.04
CA LEU A 343 9.47 -17.96 14.95
C LEU A 343 8.24 -18.71 14.43
N THR A 344 7.70 -19.61 15.24
CA THR A 344 6.48 -20.38 14.92
C THR A 344 5.20 -19.70 15.37
N HIS A 345 5.30 -18.51 15.98
CA HIS A 345 4.16 -17.72 16.43
C HIS A 345 3.19 -17.44 15.29
N VAL A 346 1.90 -17.66 15.55
CA VAL A 346 0.80 -17.37 14.64
C VAL A 346 -0.05 -16.31 15.29
N ALA A 347 -0.11 -15.14 14.66
CA ALA A 347 -0.89 -14.00 15.14
C ALA A 347 -1.88 -13.54 14.09
N THR A 348 -3.12 -13.30 14.50
CA THR A 348 -4.13 -12.69 13.64
C THR A 348 -4.30 -11.22 13.95
N SER A 349 -4.58 -10.42 12.92
CA SER A 349 -4.84 -8.99 13.04
C SER A 349 -6.14 -8.59 12.38
N GLU A 350 -6.90 -7.73 13.05
CA GLU A 350 -8.12 -7.09 12.56
C GLU A 350 -8.05 -5.59 12.82
N ASN A 351 -8.01 -4.79 11.75
CA ASN A 351 -8.09 -3.32 11.80
C ASN A 351 -7.01 -2.65 12.66
N ASP A 352 -5.80 -3.20 12.76
CA ASP A 352 -4.65 -2.50 13.36
C ASP A 352 -4.07 -1.46 12.40
N TYR A 353 -3.60 -0.32 12.92
CA TYR A 353 -3.25 0.79 12.04
C TYR A 353 -2.17 1.76 12.52
N ALA A 354 -1.61 2.51 11.56
CA ALA A 354 -0.77 3.68 11.83
C ALA A 354 -1.41 4.94 11.22
N GLU A 355 -1.55 6.00 12.03
CA GLU A 355 -1.98 7.33 11.58
C GLU A 355 -0.83 8.33 11.68
N ILE A 356 -0.47 8.97 10.57
CA ILE A 356 0.63 9.94 10.50
C ILE A 356 0.10 11.26 9.96
N SER A 357 0.13 12.28 10.81
CA SER A 357 -0.27 13.65 10.46
C SER A 357 0.91 14.63 10.47
N GLY A 358 2.04 14.21 11.02
CA GLY A 358 3.28 14.98 11.10
C GLY A 358 4.45 14.09 11.51
N GLY A 359 5.58 14.70 11.86
CA GLY A 359 6.78 13.99 12.31
C GLY A 359 7.65 13.42 11.19
N ASP A 360 8.79 12.85 11.59
CA ASP A 360 9.83 12.30 10.73
C ASP A 360 10.14 10.85 11.16
N ILE A 361 9.62 9.90 10.39
CA ILE A 361 9.81 8.46 10.59
C ILE A 361 10.97 8.02 9.70
N LYS A 362 12.02 7.43 10.27
CA LYS A 362 13.20 6.99 9.51
C LYS A 362 13.04 5.61 8.90
N GLY A 363 12.25 4.73 9.52
CA GLY A 363 11.93 3.41 9.01
C GLY A 363 10.61 3.37 8.24
N ASN A 364 9.89 2.26 8.44
CA ASN A 364 8.65 1.93 7.75
C ASN A 364 7.42 2.28 8.58
N ALA A 365 6.28 2.38 7.90
CA ALA A 365 4.96 2.44 8.53
C ALA A 365 4.18 1.16 8.23
N TYR A 366 3.61 0.53 9.26
CA TYR A 366 2.83 -0.69 9.16
C TYR A 366 1.48 -0.54 9.85
N GLY A 367 0.40 -1.00 9.21
CA GLY A 367 -0.83 -1.30 9.94
C GLY A 367 -0.60 -2.48 10.89
N PHE A 368 -0.18 -3.62 10.33
CA PHE A 368 0.28 -4.77 11.09
C PHE A 368 1.41 -5.53 10.40
N ARG A 369 2.31 -6.12 11.20
CA ARG A 369 3.41 -6.95 10.71
C ARG A 369 3.55 -8.25 11.50
N ASN A 370 3.60 -9.39 10.81
CA ASN A 370 3.87 -10.70 11.42
C ASN A 370 4.63 -11.66 10.50
N ILE A 371 4.92 -12.86 10.99
CA ILE A 371 5.45 -13.98 10.19
C ILE A 371 4.33 -14.87 9.69
N ASN A 372 3.48 -15.33 10.62
CA ASN A 372 2.38 -16.24 10.35
C ASN A 372 1.07 -15.70 10.91
N GLY A 373 -0.01 -16.02 10.21
CA GLY A 373 -1.37 -15.66 10.60
C GLY A 373 -1.95 -14.51 9.78
N ASP A 374 -3.27 -14.49 9.71
CA ASP A 374 -3.99 -13.64 8.77
C ASP A 374 -4.09 -12.18 9.24
N ILE A 375 -4.04 -11.26 8.29
CA ILE A 375 -4.19 -9.82 8.50
C ILE A 375 -5.41 -9.35 7.73
N THR A 376 -6.36 -8.71 8.42
CA THR A 376 -7.58 -8.19 7.81
C THR A 376 -7.79 -6.73 8.18
N GLU A 377 -8.12 -5.90 7.18
CA GLU A 377 -8.49 -4.49 7.35
C GLU A 377 -7.43 -3.61 8.04
N SER A 378 -6.16 -4.06 8.11
CA SER A 378 -5.07 -3.26 8.67
C SER A 378 -4.65 -2.14 7.72
N TYR A 379 -4.20 -1.00 8.25
CA TYR A 379 -3.92 0.14 7.38
C TYR A 379 -2.87 1.14 7.85
N VAL A 380 -2.36 1.90 6.88
CA VAL A 380 -1.59 3.13 7.11
C VAL A 380 -2.34 4.30 6.52
N LYS A 381 -2.55 5.35 7.31
CA LYS A 381 -3.18 6.59 6.86
C LYS A 381 -2.25 7.77 7.12
N MET A 382 -2.00 8.55 6.08
CA MET A 382 -1.15 9.74 6.15
C MET A 382 -1.93 10.98 5.71
N THR A 383 -1.86 12.05 6.50
CA THR A 383 -2.30 13.41 6.11
C THR A 383 -1.13 14.40 6.09
N GLY A 384 0.05 13.97 6.55
CA GLY A 384 1.28 14.75 6.63
C GLY A 384 2.45 13.88 7.06
N GLY A 385 3.55 14.51 7.49
CA GLY A 385 4.75 13.82 7.96
C GLY A 385 5.58 13.16 6.84
N LYS A 386 6.64 12.46 7.25
CA LYS A 386 7.57 11.76 6.35
C LYS A 386 7.82 10.34 6.82
N VAL A 387 7.77 9.38 5.90
CA VAL A 387 8.20 7.99 6.08
C VAL A 387 9.44 7.78 5.22
N GLY A 388 10.56 7.49 5.88
CA GLY A 388 11.89 7.37 5.30
C GLY A 388 12.10 6.12 4.46
N ASP A 389 11.22 5.13 4.61
CA ASP A 389 11.18 3.91 3.80
C ASP A 389 9.79 3.71 3.17
N SER A 390 9.10 2.61 3.49
CA SER A 390 7.87 2.19 2.83
C SER A 390 6.67 2.16 3.79
N ALA A 391 5.47 2.23 3.23
CA ALA A 391 4.20 2.12 3.94
C ALA A 391 3.45 0.85 3.53
N TYR A 392 3.02 0.06 4.51
CA TYR A 392 2.33 -1.21 4.31
C TYR A 392 1.02 -1.27 5.09
N GLY A 393 -0.10 -1.53 4.42
CA GLY A 393 -1.36 -1.83 5.13
C GLY A 393 -1.23 -3.08 5.99
N GLY A 394 -0.59 -4.12 5.46
CA GLY A 394 -0.17 -5.31 6.19
C GLY A 394 1.04 -6.01 5.58
N LEU A 395 1.87 -6.64 6.41
CA LEU A 395 3.03 -7.43 5.98
C LEU A 395 3.08 -8.77 6.72
N THR A 396 3.09 -9.86 5.98
CA THR A 396 3.23 -11.22 6.52
C THR A 396 4.17 -12.08 5.68
N GLN A 397 4.70 -13.18 6.22
CA GLN A 397 5.37 -14.18 5.38
C GLN A 397 4.36 -15.21 4.84
N SER A 398 3.51 -15.77 5.69
CA SER A 398 2.67 -16.91 5.32
C SER A 398 1.17 -16.67 5.38
N GLY A 399 0.72 -15.64 6.12
CA GLY A 399 -0.70 -15.33 6.30
C GLY A 399 -1.41 -14.80 5.06
N LYS A 400 -2.74 -14.97 5.02
CA LYS A 400 -3.61 -14.25 4.11
C LYS A 400 -3.71 -12.79 4.54
N ILE A 401 -3.62 -11.86 3.59
CA ILE A 401 -3.91 -10.45 3.82
C ILE A 401 -5.16 -10.06 3.04
N SER A 402 -6.16 -9.50 3.72
CA SER A 402 -7.37 -9.04 3.07
C SER A 402 -7.83 -7.65 3.48
N LYS A 403 -8.36 -6.89 2.52
CA LYS A 403 -8.95 -5.55 2.75
C LYS A 403 -8.04 -4.54 3.44
N SER A 404 -6.73 -4.80 3.50
CA SER A 404 -5.76 -3.90 4.10
C SER A 404 -5.44 -2.77 3.11
N TYR A 405 -5.09 -1.59 3.63
CA TYR A 405 -4.91 -0.44 2.75
C TYR A 405 -3.87 0.58 3.19
N VAL A 406 -3.39 1.35 2.22
CA VAL A 406 -2.60 2.57 2.45
C VAL A 406 -3.36 3.74 1.86
N LEU A 407 -3.63 4.76 2.68
CA LEU A 407 -4.29 6.00 2.27
C LEU A 407 -3.37 7.19 2.51
N LEU A 408 -2.93 7.85 1.44
CA LEU A 408 -2.08 9.03 1.48
C LEU A 408 -2.88 10.27 1.04
N ASP A 409 -3.32 11.06 2.01
CA ASP A 409 -4.00 12.35 1.88
C ASP A 409 -3.08 13.53 2.23
N GLY A 410 -1.79 13.35 1.96
CA GLY A 410 -0.70 14.26 2.32
C GLY A 410 0.55 13.49 2.75
N GLY A 411 1.63 14.21 3.00
CA GLY A 411 2.90 13.63 3.46
C GLY A 411 3.75 13.00 2.34
N GLU A 412 4.86 12.40 2.76
CA GLU A 412 5.87 11.81 1.88
C GLU A 412 6.21 10.38 2.32
N VAL A 413 6.09 9.42 1.42
CA VAL A 413 6.66 8.07 1.55
C VAL A 413 7.84 7.96 0.58
N LYS A 414 9.04 7.73 1.09
CA LYS A 414 10.26 7.81 0.29
C LYS A 414 10.42 6.65 -0.70
N HIS A 415 9.95 5.45 -0.36
CA HIS A 415 10.01 4.27 -1.22
C HIS A 415 8.61 3.84 -1.66
N ASP A 416 8.09 2.74 -1.10
CA ASP A 416 6.94 2.03 -1.66
C ASP A 416 5.68 2.24 -0.81
N ALA A 417 4.52 2.31 -1.48
CA ALA A 417 3.21 2.25 -0.85
C ALA A 417 2.50 0.95 -1.26
N ILE A 418 2.24 0.06 -0.29
CA ILE A 418 1.78 -1.30 -0.55
C ILE A 418 0.57 -1.64 0.31
N GLY A 419 -0.58 -1.95 -0.31
CA GLY A 419 -1.82 -2.26 0.41
C GLY A 419 -1.71 -3.51 1.30
N GLY A 420 -1.04 -4.54 0.78
CA GLY A 420 -0.69 -5.76 1.52
C GLY A 420 0.44 -6.53 0.85
N SER A 421 1.32 -7.16 1.65
CA SER A 421 2.42 -7.98 1.15
C SER A 421 2.56 -9.31 1.89
N SER A 422 2.53 -10.43 1.16
CA SER A 422 2.74 -11.79 1.68
C SER A 422 3.76 -12.54 0.83
N ILE A 423 4.50 -13.50 1.42
CA ILE A 423 5.39 -14.38 0.63
C ILE A 423 4.56 -15.55 0.07
N SER A 424 3.89 -16.32 0.93
CA SER A 424 3.15 -17.51 0.50
C SER A 424 1.64 -17.40 0.62
N GLY A 425 1.11 -16.46 1.40
CA GLY A 425 -0.32 -16.29 1.58
C GLY A 425 -0.97 -15.48 0.47
N ASN A 426 -2.30 -15.56 0.38
CA ASN A 426 -3.07 -14.79 -0.59
C ASN A 426 -3.18 -13.33 -0.15
N VAL A 427 -3.17 -12.42 -1.11
CA VAL A 427 -3.35 -10.98 -0.90
C VAL A 427 -4.54 -10.54 -1.74
N GLU A 428 -5.67 -10.37 -1.06
CA GLU A 428 -6.99 -10.21 -1.67
C GLU A 428 -7.70 -8.91 -1.25
N ALA A 429 -8.27 -8.17 -2.20
CA ALA A 429 -9.08 -6.98 -1.91
C ALA A 429 -8.35 -5.83 -1.19
N ASN A 430 -7.02 -5.74 -1.32
CA ASN A 430 -6.23 -4.67 -0.69
C ASN A 430 -6.18 -3.43 -1.57
N LYS A 431 -5.91 -2.26 -0.98
CA LYS A 431 -5.99 -0.98 -1.70
C LYS A 431 -4.83 -0.04 -1.38
N VAL A 432 -4.36 0.70 -2.38
CA VAL A 432 -3.57 1.92 -2.18
C VAL A 432 -4.31 3.09 -2.78
N GLU A 433 -4.47 4.16 -2.01
CA GLU A 433 -5.02 5.44 -2.46
C GLU A 433 -4.02 6.56 -2.22
N VAL A 434 -3.62 7.25 -3.30
CA VAL A 434 -2.71 8.40 -3.25
C VAL A 434 -3.44 9.62 -3.79
N LYS A 435 -3.67 10.61 -2.94
CA LYS A 435 -4.28 11.88 -3.34
C LYS A 435 -3.20 12.86 -3.77
N GLN A 436 -3.61 13.91 -4.49
CA GLN A 436 -2.72 14.91 -5.09
C GLN A 436 -1.69 15.53 -4.13
N GLY A 437 -2.05 15.69 -2.85
CA GLY A 437 -1.18 16.28 -1.82
C GLY A 437 -0.06 15.37 -1.33
N ALA A 438 -0.09 14.07 -1.63
CA ALA A 438 0.89 13.10 -1.17
C ALA A 438 2.00 12.85 -2.19
N THR A 439 3.13 12.29 -1.74
CA THR A 439 4.22 11.85 -2.62
C THR A 439 4.66 10.44 -2.25
N VAL A 440 4.85 9.59 -3.26
CA VAL A 440 5.48 8.27 -3.16
C VAL A 440 6.73 8.30 -4.03
N GLY A 441 7.89 7.97 -3.47
CA GLY A 441 9.16 8.11 -4.19
C GLY A 441 9.46 7.00 -5.18
N ARG A 442 8.82 5.82 -5.03
CA ARG A 442 9.13 4.65 -5.86
C ARG A 442 7.89 3.89 -6.33
N ASP A 443 7.43 2.86 -5.61
CA ASP A 443 6.42 1.93 -6.14
C ASP A 443 5.05 2.07 -5.48
N ILE A 444 3.99 1.93 -6.27
CA ILE A 444 2.60 1.87 -5.77
C ILE A 444 2.00 0.52 -6.14
N ILE A 445 1.70 -0.30 -5.14
CA ILE A 445 1.24 -1.69 -5.34
C ILE A 445 -0.01 -1.98 -4.51
N GLY A 446 -1.13 -2.33 -5.16
CA GLY A 446 -2.37 -2.66 -4.45
C GLY A 446 -2.20 -3.90 -3.57
N GLY A 447 -1.62 -4.98 -4.10
CA GLY A 447 -1.29 -6.19 -3.35
C GLY A 447 -0.13 -6.99 -3.93
N ARG A 448 0.71 -7.55 -3.07
CA ARG A 448 1.87 -8.39 -3.46
C ARG A 448 1.82 -9.74 -2.75
N SER A 449 1.82 -10.82 -3.53
CA SER A 449 2.04 -12.17 -2.99
C SER A 449 3.14 -12.86 -3.77
N GLU A 450 4.24 -13.34 -3.18
CA GLU A 450 5.28 -13.98 -4.01
C GLU A 450 4.82 -15.28 -4.67
N LYS A 451 4.08 -16.12 -3.93
CA LYS A 451 3.65 -17.48 -4.35
C LYS A 451 2.14 -17.70 -4.32
N GLY A 452 1.40 -16.93 -3.53
CA GLY A 452 -0.05 -17.04 -3.38
C GLY A 452 -0.81 -16.23 -4.44
N LYS A 453 -2.10 -16.01 -4.20
CA LYS A 453 -2.93 -15.17 -5.08
C LYS A 453 -2.70 -13.67 -4.82
N ALA A 454 -2.75 -12.85 -5.85
CA ALA A 454 -2.84 -11.39 -5.76
C ALA A 454 -4.11 -10.93 -6.51
N GLU A 455 -5.26 -11.00 -5.84
CA GLU A 455 -6.57 -10.88 -6.50
C GLU A 455 -7.41 -9.72 -5.94
N ALA A 456 -8.23 -9.11 -6.78
CA ALA A 456 -9.15 -8.04 -6.41
C ALA A 456 -8.48 -6.81 -5.76
N ASN A 457 -7.19 -6.57 -5.97
CA ASN A 457 -6.47 -5.45 -5.36
C ASN A 457 -6.59 -4.17 -6.20
N TRP A 458 -6.55 -3.02 -5.54
CA TRP A 458 -6.84 -1.72 -6.13
C TRP A 458 -5.69 -0.73 -5.93
N VAL A 459 -5.44 0.07 -6.96
CA VAL A 459 -4.64 1.29 -6.86
C VAL A 459 -5.46 2.45 -7.42
N VAL A 460 -5.56 3.53 -6.66
CA VAL A 460 -6.13 4.81 -7.11
C VAL A 460 -5.12 5.90 -6.80
N ALA A 461 -4.59 6.59 -7.80
CA ALA A 461 -3.52 7.58 -7.59
C ALA A 461 -3.71 8.84 -8.44
N ASP A 462 -3.75 10.01 -7.80
CA ASP A 462 -3.53 11.31 -8.46
C ASP A 462 -2.06 11.69 -8.34
N LEU A 463 -1.34 11.54 -9.45
CA LEU A 463 0.09 11.79 -9.57
C LEU A 463 0.37 13.06 -10.40
N THR A 464 -0.59 13.97 -10.52
CA THR A 464 -0.42 15.22 -11.28
C THR A 464 0.85 15.96 -10.83
N GLY A 465 1.78 16.16 -11.77
CA GLY A 465 3.07 16.82 -11.51
C GLY A 465 4.10 15.98 -10.75
N LYS A 466 3.87 14.68 -10.54
CA LYS A 466 4.74 13.77 -9.79
C LYS A 466 5.29 12.65 -10.68
N SER A 467 6.30 11.96 -10.19
CA SER A 467 6.87 10.78 -10.83
C SER A 467 6.96 9.63 -9.86
N VAL A 468 6.66 8.43 -10.34
CA VAL A 468 6.89 7.17 -9.62
C VAL A 468 7.66 6.21 -10.50
N PHE A 469 8.22 5.16 -9.91
CA PHE A 469 8.82 4.09 -10.68
C PHE A 469 7.72 3.20 -11.25
N GLN A 470 7.14 2.29 -10.47
CA GLN A 470 6.13 1.35 -10.98
C GLN A 470 4.75 1.51 -10.33
N ILE A 471 3.71 1.13 -11.06
CA ILE A 471 2.34 1.02 -10.54
C ILE A 471 1.76 -0.33 -10.94
N ILE A 472 1.32 -1.11 -9.95
CA ILE A 472 0.76 -2.44 -10.19
C ILE A 472 -0.45 -2.70 -9.29
N GLY A 473 -1.57 -3.17 -9.86
CA GLY A 473 -2.76 -3.51 -9.07
C GLY A 473 -2.51 -4.71 -8.15
N GLY A 474 -2.08 -5.84 -8.72
CA GLY A 474 -1.67 -7.04 -7.98
C GLY A 474 -0.48 -7.75 -8.62
N THR A 475 0.49 -8.24 -7.84
CA THR A 475 1.69 -8.89 -8.38
C THR A 475 2.14 -10.16 -7.66
N ASN A 476 2.62 -11.11 -8.46
CA ASN A 476 3.44 -12.24 -8.05
C ASN A 476 4.93 -12.04 -8.33
N LYS A 477 5.76 -12.92 -7.73
CA LYS A 477 7.18 -13.03 -8.04
C LYS A 477 7.36 -13.91 -9.27
N ILE A 478 8.09 -13.41 -10.27
CA ILE A 478 8.39 -14.15 -11.49
C ILE A 478 9.33 -15.32 -11.17
N GLY A 479 9.03 -16.49 -11.74
CA GLY A 479 9.81 -17.72 -11.52
C GLY A 479 9.52 -18.41 -10.18
N SER A 480 8.46 -18.01 -9.46
CA SER A 480 8.03 -18.68 -8.23
C SER A 480 7.40 -20.06 -8.48
N GLY A 481 6.96 -20.33 -9.72
CA GLY A 481 6.20 -21.52 -10.08
C GLY A 481 4.74 -21.50 -9.63
N SER A 482 4.27 -20.46 -8.92
CA SER A 482 2.90 -20.38 -8.42
C SER A 482 2.38 -18.95 -8.26
N GLY A 483 1.06 -18.81 -8.24
CA GLY A 483 0.39 -17.53 -7.99
C GLY A 483 -0.30 -16.96 -9.22
N THR A 484 -1.44 -16.33 -8.99
CA THR A 484 -2.27 -15.69 -10.02
C THR A 484 -2.58 -14.26 -9.66
N ALA A 485 -2.68 -13.39 -10.68
CA ALA A 485 -3.15 -12.02 -10.53
C ALA A 485 -4.50 -11.84 -11.24
N LYS A 486 -5.59 -11.67 -10.49
CA LYS A 486 -6.94 -11.59 -11.08
C LYS A 486 -7.75 -10.41 -10.57
N ASN A 487 -8.55 -9.82 -11.44
CA ASN A 487 -9.52 -8.78 -11.09
C ASN A 487 -8.88 -7.60 -10.34
N ASN A 488 -7.60 -7.30 -10.60
CA ASN A 488 -6.96 -6.15 -9.99
C ASN A 488 -7.25 -4.90 -10.83
N HIS A 489 -7.39 -3.76 -10.17
CA HIS A 489 -7.75 -2.50 -10.80
C HIS A 489 -6.71 -1.43 -10.50
N VAL A 490 -6.31 -0.67 -11.52
CA VAL A 490 -5.45 0.49 -11.39
C VAL A 490 -6.11 1.68 -12.04
N GLN A 491 -6.19 2.80 -11.33
CA GLN A 491 -6.67 4.08 -11.82
C GLN A 491 -5.65 5.18 -11.50
N VAL A 492 -5.11 5.82 -12.53
CA VAL A 492 -4.07 6.85 -12.38
C VAL A 492 -4.46 8.14 -13.09
N THR A 493 -4.40 9.27 -12.39
CA THR A 493 -4.56 10.61 -12.96
C THR A 493 -3.20 11.30 -13.00
N GLY A 494 -2.77 11.72 -14.19
CA GLY A 494 -1.54 12.49 -14.38
C GLY A 494 -0.25 11.72 -14.06
N GLY A 495 0.85 12.49 -14.04
CA GLY A 495 2.15 12.03 -13.56
C GLY A 495 3.02 11.33 -14.60
N THR A 496 4.24 10.97 -14.18
CA THR A 496 5.23 10.25 -14.98
C THR A 496 5.50 8.87 -14.39
N LEU A 497 5.31 7.82 -15.18
CA LEU A 497 5.54 6.43 -14.80
C LEU A 497 6.82 5.93 -15.47
N ASN A 498 7.89 5.70 -14.68
CA ASN A 498 9.22 5.39 -15.21
C ASN A 498 9.50 3.89 -15.41
N GLY A 499 8.80 3.05 -14.66
CA GLY A 499 8.84 1.60 -14.70
C GLY A 499 7.51 1.01 -15.18
N PRO A 500 7.34 -0.32 -15.08
CA PRO A 500 6.15 -1.00 -15.57
C PRO A 500 4.85 -0.49 -14.95
N ALA A 501 3.83 -0.36 -15.80
CA ALA A 501 2.49 0.07 -15.43
C ALA A 501 1.49 -1.05 -15.75
N LEU A 502 1.02 -1.79 -14.74
CA LEU A 502 0.35 -3.08 -14.95
C LEU A 502 -0.96 -3.18 -14.15
N GLY A 503 -2.05 -3.59 -14.79
CA GLY A 503 -3.29 -3.94 -14.05
C GLY A 503 -3.05 -5.11 -13.11
N GLY A 504 -2.35 -6.15 -13.58
CA GLY A 504 -1.86 -7.24 -12.73
C GLY A 504 -0.71 -8.04 -13.35
N ARG A 505 0.10 -8.67 -12.50
CA ARG A 505 1.22 -9.55 -12.90
C ARG A 505 1.15 -10.88 -12.17
N GLY A 506 0.75 -11.94 -12.84
CA GLY A 506 0.69 -13.30 -12.29
C GLY A 506 1.85 -14.16 -12.73
N GLU A 507 2.17 -15.22 -11.99
CA GLU A 507 3.14 -16.22 -12.47
C GLU A 507 2.45 -17.28 -13.34
N GLN A 508 1.30 -17.77 -12.88
CA GLN A 508 0.50 -18.85 -13.49
C GLN A 508 -0.81 -18.34 -14.13
N GLY A 509 -0.97 -17.03 -14.27
CA GLY A 509 -2.09 -16.44 -15.00
C GLY A 509 -2.43 -15.02 -14.56
N ALA A 510 -2.90 -14.23 -15.53
CA ALA A 510 -3.38 -12.86 -15.33
C ALA A 510 -4.75 -12.69 -15.98
N SER A 511 -5.81 -12.50 -15.21
CA SER A 511 -7.16 -12.41 -15.77
C SER A 511 -8.07 -11.35 -15.18
N GLY A 512 -8.87 -10.68 -16.01
CA GLY A 512 -9.84 -9.69 -15.54
C GLY A 512 -9.20 -8.43 -14.96
N ASN A 513 -7.89 -8.22 -15.16
CA ASN A 513 -7.21 -7.05 -14.61
C ASN A 513 -7.47 -5.82 -15.48
N GLU A 514 -7.53 -4.66 -14.84
CA GLU A 514 -7.80 -3.39 -15.48
C GLU A 514 -6.70 -2.38 -15.14
N PHE A 515 -6.17 -1.71 -16.16
CA PHE A 515 -5.33 -0.54 -15.99
C PHE A 515 -5.95 0.63 -16.73
N PHE A 516 -6.31 1.67 -15.99
CA PHE A 516 -6.82 2.92 -16.51
C PHE A 516 -5.88 4.06 -16.14
N THR A 517 -5.60 4.95 -17.10
CA THR A 517 -4.98 6.23 -16.80
C THR A 517 -5.52 7.38 -17.65
N ALA A 518 -5.54 8.57 -17.06
CA ALA A 518 -5.88 9.83 -17.71
C ALA A 518 -4.74 10.85 -17.55
N GLY A 519 -4.19 11.37 -18.64
CA GLY A 519 -3.20 12.45 -18.61
C GLY A 519 -1.78 12.05 -18.17
N ALA A 520 -1.41 10.77 -18.20
CA ALA A 520 -0.09 10.31 -17.75
C ALA A 520 0.95 10.26 -18.87
N THR A 521 2.22 10.43 -18.50
CA THR A 521 3.38 10.10 -19.35
C THR A 521 3.99 8.79 -18.88
N ILE A 522 4.12 7.81 -19.77
CA ILE A 522 4.62 6.48 -19.47
C ILE A 522 5.91 6.24 -20.24
N ASN A 523 7.00 5.97 -19.52
CA ASN A 523 8.34 5.77 -20.07
C ASN A 523 8.73 4.28 -20.18
N ASN A 524 7.81 3.37 -19.84
CA ASN A 524 8.04 1.93 -19.88
C ASN A 524 6.83 1.18 -20.47
N HIS A 525 6.90 -0.15 -20.51
CA HIS A 525 5.80 -1.00 -20.95
C HIS A 525 4.57 -0.85 -20.05
N VAL A 526 3.40 -0.85 -20.69
CA VAL A 526 2.10 -0.78 -20.02
C VAL A 526 1.23 -1.94 -20.49
N SER A 527 0.54 -2.60 -19.55
CA SER A 527 -0.32 -3.75 -19.85
C SER A 527 -1.53 -3.85 -18.94
N GLY A 528 -2.68 -4.30 -19.48
CA GLY A 528 -3.83 -4.68 -18.66
C GLY A 528 -3.48 -5.87 -17.75
N GLY A 529 -2.75 -6.86 -18.25
CA GLY A 529 -2.28 -8.00 -17.46
C GLY A 529 -1.07 -8.71 -18.05
N THR A 530 -0.20 -9.25 -17.21
CA THR A 530 1.02 -9.97 -17.62
C THR A 530 1.19 -11.28 -16.87
N THR A 531 1.62 -12.33 -17.57
CA THR A 531 1.91 -13.64 -16.97
C THR A 531 3.11 -14.34 -17.59
N SER A 532 3.88 -15.05 -16.77
CA SER A 532 5.04 -15.84 -17.21
C SER A 532 4.61 -17.17 -17.84
N ASN A 533 3.87 -17.99 -17.09
CA ASN A 533 3.61 -19.39 -17.41
C ASN A 533 2.14 -19.72 -17.66
N GLY A 534 1.23 -18.83 -17.26
CA GLY A 534 -0.22 -18.98 -17.48
C GLY A 534 -0.78 -18.18 -18.66
N ASN A 535 -2.12 -18.12 -18.72
CA ASN A 535 -2.87 -17.37 -19.73
C ASN A 535 -3.14 -15.92 -19.30
N ALA A 536 -3.16 -14.99 -20.27
CA ALA A 536 -3.58 -13.60 -20.11
C ALA A 536 -4.99 -13.41 -20.70
N VAL A 537 -6.02 -13.37 -19.85
CA VAL A 537 -7.42 -13.45 -20.31
C VAL A 537 -8.27 -12.30 -19.81
N GLN A 538 -9.06 -11.66 -20.66
CA GLN A 538 -10.02 -10.61 -20.26
C GLN A 538 -9.36 -9.43 -19.53
N ASN A 539 -8.11 -9.09 -19.86
CA ASN A 539 -7.48 -7.91 -19.30
C ASN A 539 -7.81 -6.68 -20.15
N THR A 540 -7.99 -5.54 -19.49
CA THR A 540 -8.32 -4.27 -20.14
C THR A 540 -7.25 -3.23 -19.83
N LEU A 541 -6.78 -2.55 -20.85
CA LEU A 541 -5.92 -1.38 -20.76
C LEU A 541 -6.62 -0.19 -21.39
N SER A 542 -6.77 0.90 -20.65
CA SER A 542 -7.39 2.14 -21.11
C SER A 542 -6.46 3.33 -20.86
N LEU A 543 -6.07 3.99 -21.94
CA LEU A 543 -5.23 5.19 -21.92
C LEU A 543 -6.06 6.37 -22.47
N LEU A 544 -6.29 7.36 -21.64
CA LEU A 544 -6.98 8.60 -21.97
C LEU A 544 -5.98 9.77 -21.89
N ASP A 545 -5.91 10.61 -22.92
CA ASP A 545 -5.05 11.81 -22.96
C ASP A 545 -3.60 11.53 -22.52
N SER A 546 -3.11 10.31 -22.80
CA SER A 546 -1.85 9.82 -22.24
C SER A 546 -0.79 9.67 -23.32
N THR A 547 0.47 9.77 -22.92
CA THR A 547 1.62 9.60 -23.81
C THR A 547 2.45 8.40 -23.37
N VAL A 548 2.74 7.49 -24.30
CA VAL A 548 3.69 6.39 -24.10
C VAL A 548 4.93 6.65 -24.95
N ASN A 549 6.10 6.72 -24.32
CA ASN A 549 7.34 7.13 -24.98
C ASN A 549 8.06 6.02 -25.75
N GLY A 550 8.93 6.43 -26.69
CA GLY A 550 9.64 5.57 -27.63
C GLY A 550 10.40 4.41 -26.99
N ASN A 551 10.31 3.23 -27.60
CA ASN A 551 10.78 1.90 -27.14
C ASN A 551 9.85 1.14 -26.17
N SER A 552 8.75 1.76 -25.73
CA SER A 552 7.76 1.09 -24.88
C SER A 552 6.69 0.37 -25.68
N GLN A 553 6.04 -0.61 -25.05
CA GLN A 553 4.99 -1.44 -25.66
C GLN A 553 3.70 -1.27 -24.87
N VAL A 554 2.58 -1.20 -25.59
CA VAL A 554 1.22 -1.13 -25.05
C VAL A 554 0.52 -2.45 -25.30
N LYS A 555 0.00 -3.12 -24.27
CA LYS A 555 -0.55 -4.47 -24.40
C LYS A 555 -1.89 -4.61 -23.69
N GLY A 556 -2.88 -5.23 -24.32
CA GLY A 556 -4.11 -5.61 -23.61
C GLY A 556 -3.80 -6.71 -22.59
N GLY A 557 -3.14 -7.77 -23.07
CA GLY A 557 -2.60 -8.85 -22.24
C GLY A 557 -1.26 -9.37 -22.78
N ASN A 558 -0.41 -9.86 -21.88
CA ASN A 558 0.89 -10.43 -22.21
C ASN A 558 1.05 -11.82 -21.57
N ALA A 559 1.15 -12.87 -22.38
CA ALA A 559 1.39 -14.23 -21.93
C ALA A 559 2.70 -14.77 -22.52
N MET A 560 3.74 -14.92 -21.69
CA MET A 560 5.07 -15.28 -22.19
C MET A 560 5.13 -16.74 -22.67
N ALA A 561 4.44 -17.66 -21.99
CA ALA A 561 4.36 -19.08 -22.36
C ALA A 561 2.92 -19.61 -22.58
N GLY A 562 1.90 -18.82 -22.22
CA GLY A 562 0.49 -19.20 -22.36
C GLY A 562 -0.22 -18.52 -23.53
N SER A 563 -1.54 -18.68 -23.57
CA SER A 563 -2.42 -17.99 -24.52
C SER A 563 -2.85 -16.62 -24.01
N ALA A 564 -3.16 -15.70 -24.92
CA ALA A 564 -3.72 -14.40 -24.59
C ALA A 564 -4.99 -14.11 -25.38
N SER A 565 -6.14 -14.08 -24.68
CA SER A 565 -7.46 -14.03 -25.31
C SER A 565 -8.42 -13.07 -24.64
N ASN A 566 -9.31 -12.47 -25.43
CA ASN A 566 -10.32 -11.52 -24.98
C ASN A 566 -9.73 -10.29 -24.26
N ASN A 567 -8.50 -9.89 -24.59
CA ASN A 567 -7.89 -8.70 -24.00
C ASN A 567 -8.26 -7.46 -24.82
N THR A 568 -8.36 -6.32 -24.16
CA THR A 568 -8.78 -5.06 -24.78
C THR A 568 -7.76 -3.97 -24.51
N VAL A 569 -7.39 -3.23 -25.56
CA VAL A 569 -6.70 -1.94 -25.46
C VAL A 569 -7.65 -0.85 -25.92
N VAL A 570 -7.82 0.20 -25.13
CA VAL A 570 -8.59 1.40 -25.47
C VAL A 570 -7.65 2.60 -25.43
N LEU A 571 -7.54 3.31 -26.53
CA LEU A 571 -6.76 4.53 -26.66
C LEU A 571 -7.68 5.67 -27.03
N GLN A 572 -7.76 6.69 -26.18
CA GLN A 572 -8.56 7.88 -26.41
C GLN A 572 -7.69 9.12 -26.29
N SER A 573 -7.65 9.93 -27.35
CA SER A 573 -6.84 11.16 -27.43
C SER A 573 -5.37 10.95 -27.03
N SER A 574 -4.84 9.74 -27.23
CA SER A 574 -3.54 9.33 -26.71
C SER A 574 -2.48 9.25 -27.81
N THR A 575 -1.22 9.46 -27.42
CA THR A 575 -0.07 9.37 -28.31
C THR A 575 0.86 8.24 -27.89
N ILE A 576 0.99 7.23 -28.73
CA ILE A 576 1.83 6.05 -28.49
C ILE A 576 3.02 6.11 -29.44
N ASN A 577 4.19 6.48 -28.92
CA ASN A 577 5.45 6.53 -29.68
C ASN A 577 6.10 5.14 -29.82
N GLY A 578 5.29 4.08 -29.88
CA GLY A 578 5.73 2.70 -29.84
C GLY A 578 4.74 1.76 -30.52
N VAL A 579 4.80 0.48 -30.18
CA VAL A 579 3.94 -0.56 -30.72
C VAL A 579 2.76 -0.85 -29.79
N VAL A 580 1.63 -1.23 -30.38
CA VAL A 580 0.42 -1.62 -29.67
C VAL A 580 0.07 -3.06 -30.01
N TYR A 581 -0.19 -3.87 -28.99
CA TYR A 581 -0.63 -5.25 -29.13
C TYR A 581 -2.00 -5.39 -28.44
N GLY A 582 -3.02 -5.84 -29.18
CA GLY A 582 -4.26 -6.33 -28.56
C GLY A 582 -3.93 -7.40 -27.53
N ALA A 583 -3.05 -8.33 -27.91
CA ALA A 583 -2.27 -9.14 -26.98
C ALA A 583 -0.92 -9.60 -27.54
N GLU A 584 -0.04 -10.04 -26.65
CA GLU A 584 1.20 -10.75 -26.98
C GLU A 584 1.17 -12.16 -26.38
N ALA A 585 1.40 -13.16 -27.22
CA ALA A 585 1.45 -14.55 -26.80
C ALA A 585 2.29 -15.42 -27.73
N THR A 586 2.97 -16.42 -27.15
CA THR A 586 3.76 -17.41 -27.90
C THR A 586 2.97 -18.69 -28.17
N ALA A 587 1.97 -19.02 -27.34
CA ALA A 587 1.14 -20.22 -27.50
C ALA A 587 -0.06 -20.00 -28.44
N ALA A 588 -0.52 -21.10 -29.05
CA ALA A 588 -1.72 -21.12 -29.89
C ALA A 588 -3.01 -20.87 -29.07
N GLY A 589 -4.09 -20.47 -29.76
CA GLY A 589 -5.40 -20.23 -29.14
C GLY A 589 -5.58 -18.83 -28.55
N SER A 590 -4.83 -17.85 -29.05
CA SER A 590 -4.84 -16.46 -28.56
C SER A 590 -5.79 -15.59 -29.39
N SER A 591 -7.06 -15.57 -29.02
CA SER A 591 -8.16 -15.09 -29.88
C SER A 591 -8.96 -13.95 -29.27
N ASN A 592 -9.74 -13.26 -30.11
CA ASN A 592 -10.71 -12.23 -29.72
C ASN A 592 -10.10 -11.04 -28.98
N ASN A 593 -8.85 -10.68 -29.28
CA ASN A 593 -8.25 -9.48 -28.71
C ASN A 593 -8.72 -8.24 -29.49
N MET A 594 -8.94 -7.15 -28.78
CA MET A 594 -9.51 -5.93 -29.33
C MET A 594 -8.56 -4.75 -29.11
N VAL A 595 -8.40 -3.92 -30.14
CA VAL A 595 -7.81 -2.58 -30.01
C VAL A 595 -8.87 -1.58 -30.45
N ASN A 596 -9.19 -0.63 -29.57
CA ASN A 596 -10.08 0.49 -29.86
C ASN A 596 -9.27 1.79 -29.88
N LEU A 597 -9.39 2.52 -30.99
CA LEU A 597 -8.65 3.74 -31.26
C LEU A 597 -9.62 4.89 -31.47
N THR A 598 -9.57 5.88 -30.58
CA THR A 598 -10.39 7.09 -30.64
C THR A 598 -9.52 8.34 -30.64
N ASN A 599 -9.53 9.12 -31.73
CA ASN A 599 -8.75 10.35 -31.90
C ASN A 599 -7.27 10.25 -31.46
N SER A 600 -6.61 9.13 -31.76
CA SER A 600 -5.31 8.76 -31.21
C SER A 600 -4.25 8.55 -32.30
N THR A 601 -2.98 8.68 -31.91
CA THR A 601 -1.82 8.47 -32.79
C THR A 601 -0.94 7.36 -32.24
N VAL A 602 -0.65 6.37 -33.07
CA VAL A 602 0.33 5.31 -32.81
C VAL A 602 1.41 5.38 -33.87
N THR A 603 2.67 5.61 -33.49
CA THR A 603 3.77 5.72 -34.46
C THR A 603 4.27 4.37 -34.96
N GLY A 604 4.07 3.30 -34.17
CA GLY A 604 4.43 1.93 -34.53
C GLY A 604 3.27 1.13 -35.11
N THR A 605 3.51 -0.17 -35.30
CA THR A 605 2.48 -1.11 -35.76
C THR A 605 1.49 -1.44 -34.63
N ILE A 606 0.22 -1.49 -34.98
CA ILE A 606 -0.85 -2.05 -34.15
C ILE A 606 -1.09 -3.50 -34.58
N TYR A 607 -0.95 -4.43 -33.65
CA TYR A 607 -1.23 -5.85 -33.87
C TYR A 607 -2.49 -6.28 -33.13
N GLY A 608 -3.37 -7.06 -33.76
CA GLY A 608 -4.43 -7.77 -33.04
C GLY A 608 -3.84 -8.81 -32.09
N LEU A 609 -2.85 -9.56 -32.58
CA LEU A 609 -2.03 -10.50 -31.82
C LEU A 609 -0.58 -10.43 -32.29
N PHE A 610 0.36 -10.32 -31.36
CA PHE A 610 1.80 -10.44 -31.64
C PHE A 610 2.38 -11.73 -31.04
N GLY A 611 3.29 -12.38 -31.78
CA GLY A 611 3.98 -13.62 -31.39
C GLY A 611 3.72 -14.82 -32.32
N SER A 612 4.25 -15.98 -31.94
CA SER A 612 4.08 -17.25 -32.67
C SER A 612 2.69 -17.88 -32.51
N GLY A 613 1.87 -17.36 -31.58
CA GLY A 613 0.50 -17.82 -31.39
C GLY A 613 -0.33 -17.68 -32.67
N SER A 614 -1.18 -18.67 -32.93
CA SER A 614 -2.30 -18.57 -33.87
C SER A 614 -3.57 -18.19 -33.10
N GLY A 615 -4.41 -17.37 -33.71
CA GLY A 615 -5.63 -16.87 -33.09
C GLY A 615 -6.49 -16.13 -34.11
N SER A 616 -7.79 -16.10 -33.85
CA SER A 616 -8.81 -15.53 -34.72
C SER A 616 -9.75 -14.61 -33.94
N GLY A 617 -10.62 -13.88 -34.65
CA GLY A 617 -11.57 -12.94 -34.06
C GLY A 617 -10.94 -11.65 -33.53
N ASN A 618 -9.66 -11.39 -33.80
CA ASN A 618 -9.01 -10.15 -33.35
C ASN A 618 -9.58 -8.95 -34.11
N THR A 619 -9.93 -7.90 -33.38
CA THR A 619 -10.70 -6.76 -33.93
C THR A 619 -9.97 -5.44 -33.71
N LEU A 620 -9.84 -4.65 -34.77
CA LEU A 620 -9.50 -3.24 -34.67
C LEU A 620 -10.80 -2.43 -34.78
N ILE A 621 -11.09 -1.61 -33.77
CA ILE A 621 -12.14 -0.60 -33.82
C ILE A 621 -11.47 0.75 -34.03
N ASN A 622 -11.81 1.43 -35.11
CA ASN A 622 -11.34 2.76 -35.44
C ASN A 622 -12.51 3.75 -35.36
N ASP A 623 -12.50 4.55 -34.30
CA ASP A 623 -13.46 5.64 -34.12
C ASP A 623 -12.76 6.98 -34.29
N SER A 624 -12.91 7.59 -35.47
CA SER A 624 -12.41 8.94 -35.70
C SER A 624 -13.23 9.63 -36.75
N ASN A 625 -13.15 10.96 -36.76
CA ASN A 625 -13.77 11.76 -37.79
C ASN A 625 -12.76 12.14 -38.87
N ALA A 626 -13.27 12.56 -40.03
CA ALA A 626 -12.46 12.97 -41.18
C ALA A 626 -11.57 14.20 -40.92
N VAL A 627 -11.81 14.97 -39.84
CA VAL A 627 -11.05 16.19 -39.51
C VAL A 627 -9.77 15.85 -38.73
N ASN A 628 -9.83 14.84 -37.88
CA ASN A 628 -8.69 14.36 -37.11
C ASN A 628 -8.62 12.83 -37.19
N PRO A 629 -8.21 12.29 -38.34
CA PRO A 629 -8.16 10.86 -38.53
C PRO A 629 -7.13 10.23 -37.59
N ASN A 630 -7.46 9.04 -37.11
CA ASN A 630 -6.52 8.23 -36.35
C ASN A 630 -5.28 7.90 -37.20
N LYS A 631 -4.15 7.71 -36.52
CA LYS A 631 -2.87 7.40 -37.16
C LYS A 631 -2.28 6.13 -36.59
N ALA A 632 -1.77 5.27 -37.46
CA ALA A 632 -0.97 4.10 -37.10
C ALA A 632 0.30 4.07 -37.95
N GLY A 633 1.41 3.54 -37.43
CA GLY A 633 2.59 3.24 -38.24
C GLY A 633 2.27 2.13 -39.24
N ASN A 634 1.62 1.06 -38.79
CA ASN A 634 1.05 0.02 -39.63
C ASN A 634 -0.04 -0.72 -38.84
N ILE A 635 -0.79 -1.61 -39.49
CA ILE A 635 -1.70 -2.56 -38.84
C ILE A 635 -1.41 -3.98 -39.29
N ALA A 636 -1.63 -4.97 -38.43
CA ALA A 636 -1.41 -6.37 -38.78
C ALA A 636 -2.25 -7.32 -37.91
N ARG A 637 -2.55 -8.50 -38.47
CA ARG A 637 -3.12 -9.66 -37.74
C ARG A 637 -4.46 -9.36 -37.06
N PHE A 638 -5.34 -8.67 -37.80
CA PHE A 638 -6.74 -8.51 -37.47
C PHE A 638 -7.59 -9.41 -38.35
N ASP A 639 -8.66 -9.94 -37.80
CA ASP A 639 -9.70 -10.69 -38.51
C ASP A 639 -10.88 -9.77 -38.87
N VAL A 640 -11.07 -8.71 -38.08
CA VAL A 640 -12.13 -7.71 -38.26
C VAL A 640 -11.54 -6.29 -38.18
N LEU A 641 -11.88 -5.47 -39.16
CA LEU A 641 -11.63 -4.03 -39.16
C LEU A 641 -12.98 -3.30 -39.10
N ASN A 642 -13.33 -2.80 -37.91
CA ASN A 642 -14.57 -2.06 -37.69
C ASN A 642 -14.30 -0.56 -37.70
N LEU A 643 -14.85 0.13 -38.70
CA LEU A 643 -14.69 1.57 -38.87
C LEU A 643 -16.01 2.25 -38.49
N LEU A 644 -15.94 3.13 -37.50
CA LEU A 644 -17.12 3.87 -37.03
C LEU A 644 -17.19 5.23 -37.73
N SER A 645 -18.40 5.80 -37.79
CA SER A 645 -18.63 7.18 -38.19
C SER A 645 -18.20 7.53 -39.63
N ILE A 646 -18.23 6.56 -40.55
CA ILE A 646 -17.90 6.78 -41.96
C ILE A 646 -18.98 7.64 -42.64
N SER A 647 -18.55 8.75 -43.25
CA SER A 647 -19.46 9.73 -43.85
C SER A 647 -18.87 10.39 -45.10
N ASN A 648 -19.64 11.26 -45.76
CA ASN A 648 -19.17 12.06 -46.91
C ASN A 648 -17.98 12.98 -46.60
N ALA A 649 -17.68 13.21 -45.32
CA ALA A 649 -16.49 13.95 -44.93
C ALA A 649 -15.19 13.19 -45.27
N ASN A 650 -15.22 11.85 -45.31
CA ASN A 650 -14.09 11.00 -45.71
C ASN A 650 -13.88 11.02 -47.24
N SER A 651 -13.64 12.22 -47.78
CA SER A 651 -13.77 12.57 -49.20
C SER A 651 -12.48 12.42 -50.01
N ASP A 652 -11.32 12.33 -49.36
CA ASP A 652 -10.01 12.20 -49.99
C ASP A 652 -9.05 11.40 -49.10
N ALA A 653 -7.88 11.05 -49.65
CA ALA A 653 -6.86 10.26 -48.98
C ALA A 653 -6.42 10.86 -47.62
N SER A 654 -6.30 12.19 -47.50
CA SER A 654 -5.91 12.86 -46.25
C SER A 654 -6.97 12.81 -45.16
N LYS A 655 -8.22 12.54 -45.56
CA LYS A 655 -9.41 12.39 -44.71
C LYS A 655 -9.86 10.94 -44.53
N ALA A 656 -9.04 9.97 -44.94
CA ALA A 656 -9.31 8.56 -44.67
C ALA A 656 -9.46 8.34 -43.16
N ALA A 657 -10.41 7.51 -42.74
CA ALA A 657 -10.69 7.26 -41.32
C ALA A 657 -9.48 6.71 -40.55
N LEU A 658 -8.59 5.97 -41.21
CA LEU A 658 -7.31 5.56 -40.64
C LEU A 658 -6.16 5.89 -41.60
N GLN A 659 -5.16 6.62 -41.09
CA GLN A 659 -3.95 6.97 -41.81
C GLN A 659 -2.81 6.03 -41.41
N ILE A 660 -2.27 5.30 -42.38
CA ILE A 660 -1.04 4.52 -42.22
C ILE A 660 0.15 5.41 -42.58
N THR A 661 1.04 5.59 -41.62
CA THR A 661 2.15 6.54 -41.70
C THR A 661 3.52 5.87 -41.85
N GLY A 662 3.57 4.54 -41.75
CA GLY A 662 4.80 3.77 -41.93
C GLY A 662 5.20 3.63 -43.40
N GLY A 663 6.49 3.39 -43.61
CA GLY A 663 7.10 3.29 -44.95
C GLY A 663 6.98 1.91 -45.62
N ALA A 664 6.00 1.08 -45.23
CA ALA A 664 5.84 -0.28 -45.74
C ALA A 664 4.41 -0.53 -46.24
N GLN A 665 4.27 -1.46 -47.19
CA GLN A 665 2.97 -1.99 -47.62
C GLN A 665 2.25 -2.64 -46.43
N THR A 666 0.94 -2.41 -46.31
CA THR A 666 0.12 -2.97 -45.22
C THR A 666 -0.54 -4.26 -45.66
N ASP A 667 -0.31 -5.36 -44.94
CA ASP A 667 -1.11 -6.58 -45.08
C ASP A 667 -2.30 -6.53 -44.13
N ILE A 668 -3.51 -6.47 -44.70
CA ILE A 668 -4.75 -6.44 -43.91
C ILE A 668 -5.36 -7.83 -43.69
N ASN A 669 -4.62 -8.91 -43.99
CA ASN A 669 -4.93 -10.28 -43.59
C ASN A 669 -6.30 -10.80 -44.06
N ASN A 670 -6.78 -10.32 -45.22
CA ASN A 670 -8.13 -10.52 -45.73
C ASN A 670 -9.21 -10.26 -44.67
N ALA A 671 -8.98 -9.27 -43.79
CA ALA A 671 -9.87 -8.95 -42.69
C ALA A 671 -11.25 -8.58 -43.20
N LYS A 672 -12.26 -8.99 -42.42
CA LYS A 672 -13.64 -8.61 -42.63
C LYS A 672 -13.84 -7.14 -42.25
N PHE A 673 -14.47 -6.36 -43.12
CA PHE A 673 -14.81 -4.97 -42.82
C PHE A 673 -16.18 -4.87 -42.16
N GLN A 674 -16.25 -4.07 -41.10
CA GLN A 674 -17.49 -3.64 -40.46
C GLN A 674 -17.59 -2.12 -40.48
N LEU A 675 -18.82 -1.63 -40.62
CA LEU A 675 -19.18 -0.23 -40.52
C LEU A 675 -20.20 -0.09 -39.40
N ASP A 676 -19.89 0.75 -38.41
CA ASP A 676 -20.75 0.98 -37.25
C ASP A 676 -21.19 -0.34 -36.56
N GLY A 677 -20.26 -1.29 -36.44
CA GLY A 677 -20.49 -2.60 -35.82
C GLY A 677 -21.26 -3.61 -36.67
N THR A 678 -21.59 -3.27 -37.93
CA THR A 678 -22.29 -4.16 -38.86
C THR A 678 -21.37 -4.59 -39.99
N ASP A 679 -21.45 -5.85 -40.42
CA ASP A 679 -20.70 -6.35 -41.57
C ASP A 679 -20.97 -5.52 -42.82
N TYR A 680 -19.91 -5.13 -43.52
CA TYR A 680 -20.04 -4.43 -44.79
C TYR A 680 -20.76 -5.32 -45.81
N ASN A 681 -21.83 -4.79 -46.39
CA ASN A 681 -22.56 -5.42 -47.47
C ASN A 681 -22.84 -4.39 -48.58
N VAL A 682 -22.30 -4.64 -49.75
CA VAL A 682 -22.40 -3.81 -50.96
C VAL A 682 -23.83 -3.60 -51.48
N ASP A 683 -24.76 -4.48 -51.13
CA ASP A 683 -26.18 -4.33 -51.51
C ASP A 683 -26.92 -3.38 -50.59
N THR A 684 -26.54 -3.33 -49.30
CA THR A 684 -27.22 -2.51 -48.29
C THR A 684 -26.51 -1.17 -48.05
N TYR A 685 -25.20 -1.11 -48.23
CA TYR A 685 -24.41 0.12 -48.09
C TYR A 685 -24.24 0.79 -49.46
N ALA A 686 -25.19 1.64 -49.83
CA ALA A 686 -25.17 2.39 -51.09
C ALA A 686 -24.70 3.83 -50.88
N ILE A 687 -23.80 4.29 -51.75
CA ILE A 687 -23.40 5.69 -51.90
C ILE A 687 -23.65 6.12 -53.36
N GLY A 688 -23.70 7.43 -53.63
CA GLY A 688 -24.05 7.98 -54.94
C GLY A 688 -23.10 7.56 -56.05
N ASP A 689 -23.56 7.61 -57.31
CA ASP A 689 -22.71 7.34 -58.47
C ASP A 689 -21.50 8.30 -58.47
N SER A 690 -20.32 7.76 -58.78
CA SER A 690 -19.02 8.44 -58.66
C SER A 690 -18.62 8.93 -57.26
N GLU A 691 -19.46 8.74 -56.24
CA GLU A 691 -19.14 9.08 -54.86
C GLU A 691 -18.12 8.10 -54.28
N LYS A 692 -17.23 8.60 -53.41
CA LYS A 692 -16.17 7.82 -52.78
C LYS A 692 -16.09 8.11 -51.28
N ARG A 693 -15.70 7.10 -50.51
CA ARG A 693 -15.39 7.18 -49.08
C ARG A 693 -14.04 6.56 -48.81
N TYR A 694 -13.10 7.34 -48.28
CA TYR A 694 -11.77 6.85 -47.93
C TYR A 694 -11.79 6.23 -46.54
N LEU A 695 -11.46 4.94 -46.46
CA LEU A 695 -11.49 4.19 -45.21
C LEU A 695 -10.10 4.12 -44.58
N ILE A 696 -9.14 3.58 -45.32
CA ILE A 696 -7.75 3.41 -44.88
C ILE A 696 -6.85 3.90 -46.00
N HIS A 697 -5.86 4.72 -45.66
CA HIS A 697 -4.87 5.23 -46.61
C HIS A 697 -3.44 4.82 -46.22
N ASN A 698 -2.67 4.34 -47.19
CA ASN A 698 -1.24 4.04 -47.09
C ASN A 698 -0.53 4.39 -48.40
N GLU A 699 0.44 5.29 -48.36
CA GLU A 699 1.25 5.67 -49.52
C GLU A 699 1.97 4.50 -50.22
N ASN A 700 2.20 3.39 -49.50
CA ASN A 700 2.86 2.18 -50.00
C ASN A 700 1.88 1.05 -50.38
N GLY A 701 0.57 1.28 -50.27
CA GLY A 701 -0.48 0.33 -50.69
C GLY A 701 -0.72 -0.87 -49.77
N PHE A 702 -1.49 -1.85 -50.27
CA PHE A 702 -2.05 -2.96 -49.47
C PHE A 702 -1.88 -4.36 -50.09
N ALA A 703 -1.58 -5.35 -49.24
CA ALA A 703 -1.68 -6.79 -49.51
C ALA A 703 -2.82 -7.43 -48.68
N GLY A 704 -3.13 -8.70 -48.97
CA GLY A 704 -4.12 -9.47 -48.20
C GLY A 704 -5.49 -8.81 -48.22
N PHE A 705 -5.96 -8.42 -49.40
CA PHE A 705 -7.30 -7.88 -49.58
C PHE A 705 -7.91 -8.45 -50.85
N ASP A 706 -8.90 -9.31 -50.67
CA ASP A 706 -9.73 -9.85 -51.74
C ASP A 706 -10.99 -8.97 -51.94
N GLU A 707 -10.90 -8.04 -52.88
CA GLU A 707 -12.02 -7.15 -53.21
C GLU A 707 -13.18 -7.86 -53.91
N THR A 708 -12.98 -9.07 -54.46
CA THR A 708 -14.02 -9.78 -55.22
C THR A 708 -15.22 -10.15 -54.35
N GLN A 709 -15.02 -10.33 -53.05
CA GLN A 709 -16.06 -10.64 -52.07
C GLN A 709 -16.86 -9.40 -51.64
N THR A 710 -16.34 -8.20 -51.87
CA THR A 710 -16.88 -6.95 -51.31
C THR A 710 -17.22 -5.90 -52.38
N THR A 711 -17.05 -6.27 -53.66
CA THR A 711 -17.31 -5.45 -54.84
C THR A 711 -18.24 -6.16 -55.81
N LYS A 712 -19.11 -5.39 -56.48
CA LYS A 712 -20.04 -5.90 -57.50
C LYS A 712 -19.98 -5.10 -58.78
N ARG A 713 -20.27 -5.81 -59.87
CA ARG A 713 -20.60 -5.20 -61.17
C ARG A 713 -21.97 -4.54 -61.09
N THR A 714 -22.13 -3.38 -61.69
CA THR A 714 -23.44 -2.71 -61.76
C THR A 714 -24.19 -3.00 -63.05
N ASP A 715 -23.49 -3.50 -64.07
CA ASP A 715 -24.01 -3.96 -65.35
C ASP A 715 -23.13 -5.12 -65.87
N ASN A 716 -23.51 -5.66 -67.02
CA ASN A 716 -22.79 -6.76 -67.69
C ASN A 716 -21.94 -6.24 -68.87
N VAL A 717 -21.49 -4.98 -68.84
CA VAL A 717 -20.68 -4.39 -69.91
C VAL A 717 -19.20 -4.40 -69.54
N PHE A 718 -18.39 -4.96 -70.41
CA PHE A 718 -16.94 -5.06 -70.27
C PHE A 718 -16.27 -4.44 -71.50
N THR A 719 -15.43 -3.43 -71.30
CA THR A 719 -14.67 -2.80 -72.38
C THR A 719 -13.21 -3.23 -72.30
N ILE A 720 -12.78 -4.14 -73.18
CA ILE A 720 -11.38 -4.54 -73.30
C ILE A 720 -10.60 -3.39 -73.93
N LYS A 721 -9.61 -2.87 -73.18
CA LYS A 721 -8.80 -1.74 -73.63
C LYS A 721 -7.64 -2.22 -74.47
N ASN A 722 -6.90 -3.20 -73.98
CA ASN A 722 -5.72 -3.79 -74.62
C ASN A 722 -5.54 -5.26 -74.18
N ALA A 723 -4.44 -5.89 -74.60
CA ALA A 723 -4.11 -7.30 -74.29
C ALA A 723 -4.11 -7.66 -72.79
N THR A 724 -4.00 -6.68 -71.90
CA THR A 724 -3.80 -6.88 -70.46
C THR A 724 -4.79 -6.14 -69.58
N THR A 725 -5.72 -5.36 -70.14
CA THR A 725 -6.60 -4.50 -69.35
C THR A 725 -7.98 -4.40 -69.97
N TYR A 726 -9.00 -4.49 -69.13
CA TYR A 726 -10.39 -4.19 -69.45
C TYR A 726 -10.97 -3.25 -68.40
N SER A 727 -12.17 -2.75 -68.65
CA SER A 727 -12.92 -1.92 -67.71
C SER A 727 -14.37 -2.33 -67.64
N MET A 728 -14.99 -2.02 -66.52
CA MET A 728 -16.35 -2.44 -66.18
C MET A 728 -16.90 -1.49 -65.11
N ASN A 729 -18.22 -1.38 -64.98
CA ASN A 729 -18.78 -0.57 -63.91
C ASN A 729 -18.83 -1.34 -62.60
N LEU A 730 -18.07 -0.88 -61.61
CA LEU A 730 -18.01 -1.47 -60.27
C LEU A 730 -18.60 -0.53 -59.22
N LYS A 731 -19.13 -1.15 -58.15
CA LYS A 731 -19.43 -0.50 -56.88
C LYS A 731 -19.01 -1.41 -55.72
N GLY A 732 -18.68 -0.82 -54.59
CA GLY A 732 -18.46 -1.55 -53.36
C GLY A 732 -17.18 -1.14 -52.64
N LEU A 733 -16.65 -2.05 -51.80
CA LEU A 733 -15.42 -1.85 -51.06
C LEU A 733 -14.25 -2.42 -51.87
N MET A 734 -13.32 -1.57 -52.29
CA MET A 734 -12.24 -1.93 -53.20
C MET A 734 -10.96 -1.13 -52.94
N LYS A 735 -9.85 -1.51 -53.60
CA LYS A 735 -8.68 -0.65 -53.70
C LYS A 735 -8.99 0.53 -54.62
N ASP A 736 -8.55 1.73 -54.24
CA ASP A 736 -8.56 2.89 -55.13
C ASP A 736 -7.63 2.66 -56.33
N ASP A 737 -7.82 3.44 -57.40
CA ASP A 737 -7.11 3.27 -58.68
C ASP A 737 -5.58 3.38 -58.54
N ASP A 738 -5.10 4.14 -57.54
CA ASP A 738 -3.68 4.29 -57.22
C ASP A 738 -3.10 3.13 -56.38
N GLY A 739 -3.97 2.22 -55.89
CA GLY A 739 -3.61 1.12 -55.00
C GLY A 739 -3.24 1.54 -53.57
N LYS A 740 -3.33 2.83 -53.24
CA LYS A 740 -2.88 3.43 -51.96
C LYS A 740 -3.99 3.59 -50.93
N SER A 741 -5.23 3.40 -51.32
CA SER A 741 -6.37 3.55 -50.39
C SER A 741 -7.33 2.38 -50.51
N ILE A 742 -7.91 1.97 -49.38
CA ILE A 742 -9.12 1.15 -49.35
C ILE A 742 -10.31 2.09 -49.26
N VAL A 743 -11.26 1.94 -50.18
CA VAL A 743 -12.37 2.88 -50.36
C VAL A 743 -13.70 2.16 -50.53
N ILE A 744 -14.78 2.83 -50.14
CA ILE A 744 -16.12 2.50 -50.64
C ILE A 744 -16.38 3.39 -51.85
N GLN A 745 -16.67 2.77 -52.99
CA GLN A 745 -16.85 3.42 -54.28
C GLN A 745 -18.29 3.16 -54.76
N GLY A 746 -19.03 4.24 -55.00
CA GLY A 746 -20.29 4.19 -55.75
C GLY A 746 -20.01 3.85 -57.21
N LYS A 747 -21.06 3.61 -58.00
CA LYS A 747 -20.92 3.17 -59.41
C LYS A 747 -19.88 4.02 -60.16
N LYS A 748 -18.86 3.35 -60.70
CA LYS A 748 -17.81 3.98 -61.51
C LYS A 748 -17.26 2.96 -62.53
N LYS A 749 -16.90 3.44 -63.72
CA LYS A 749 -16.12 2.67 -64.68
C LYS A 749 -14.70 2.49 -64.14
N THR A 750 -14.30 1.25 -63.89
CA THR A 750 -13.04 0.93 -63.21
C THR A 750 -12.24 -0.08 -64.04
N ASP A 751 -10.93 0.14 -64.11
CA ASP A 751 -10.01 -0.67 -64.90
C ASP A 751 -9.52 -1.90 -64.11
N ARG A 752 -9.41 -3.04 -64.78
CA ARG A 752 -8.94 -4.32 -64.21
C ARG A 752 -7.96 -5.01 -65.14
N THR A 753 -7.02 -5.74 -64.55
CA THR A 753 -5.98 -6.46 -65.30
C THR A 753 -6.48 -7.84 -65.73
N ILE A 754 -6.21 -8.21 -66.97
CA ILE A 754 -6.47 -9.54 -67.51
C ILE A 754 -5.24 -10.41 -67.21
N THR A 755 -5.44 -11.51 -66.48
CA THR A 755 -4.40 -12.50 -66.21
C THR A 755 -4.72 -13.81 -66.93
N GLY A 756 -4.22 -13.96 -68.16
CA GLY A 756 -4.50 -15.12 -69.01
C GLY A 756 -5.53 -14.80 -70.10
N ALA A 757 -6.50 -15.69 -70.31
CA ALA A 757 -7.62 -15.47 -71.21
C ALA A 757 -8.68 -14.57 -70.56
N PHE A 758 -9.44 -13.87 -71.40
CA PHE A 758 -10.67 -13.19 -70.96
C PHE A 758 -11.84 -14.17 -71.13
N ASP A 759 -12.13 -14.92 -70.07
CA ASP A 759 -13.09 -16.03 -70.08
C ASP A 759 -14.24 -15.85 -69.07
N ASN A 760 -15.11 -16.86 -68.96
CA ASN A 760 -16.20 -16.86 -67.97
C ASN A 760 -15.72 -16.78 -66.52
N GLY A 761 -14.48 -17.20 -66.23
CA GLY A 761 -13.86 -17.03 -64.92
C GLY A 761 -13.56 -15.55 -64.64
N GLU A 762 -12.98 -14.83 -65.60
CA GLU A 762 -12.69 -13.40 -65.47
C GLU A 762 -13.99 -12.56 -65.47
N VAL A 763 -14.97 -12.88 -66.32
CA VAL A 763 -16.31 -12.25 -66.32
C VAL A 763 -17.06 -12.51 -65.01
N GLY A 764 -16.92 -13.72 -64.44
CA GLY A 764 -17.58 -14.16 -63.21
C GLY A 764 -16.92 -13.71 -61.91
N LYS A 765 -15.71 -13.15 -61.98
CA LYS A 765 -14.87 -12.77 -60.83
C LYS A 765 -15.54 -11.85 -59.82
N TYR A 766 -16.33 -10.90 -60.32
CA TYR A 766 -17.15 -10.02 -59.50
C TYR A 766 -18.62 -10.42 -59.68
N SER A 767 -19.37 -10.52 -58.59
CA SER A 767 -20.81 -10.76 -58.68
C SER A 767 -21.55 -9.56 -59.30
N GLY A 768 -22.63 -9.79 -60.03
CA GLY A 768 -23.31 -8.76 -60.80
C GLY A 768 -24.75 -9.14 -61.19
N PRO A 769 -25.43 -8.31 -62.00
CA PRO A 769 -26.78 -8.60 -62.48
C PRO A 769 -26.82 -9.87 -63.33
N ALA A 770 -27.96 -10.58 -63.32
CA ALA A 770 -28.17 -11.71 -64.22
C ALA A 770 -28.17 -11.26 -65.70
N GLY A 771 -27.65 -12.10 -66.59
CA GLY A 771 -27.64 -11.87 -68.05
C GLY A 771 -26.26 -12.10 -68.68
N ASP A 772 -26.23 -12.18 -70.00
CA ASP A 772 -25.01 -12.41 -70.78
C ASP A 772 -24.09 -11.17 -70.78
N PRO A 773 -22.75 -11.34 -70.80
CA PRO A 773 -21.82 -10.23 -70.88
C PRO A 773 -21.85 -9.57 -72.27
N VAL A 774 -21.78 -8.24 -72.29
CA VAL A 774 -21.51 -7.44 -73.50
C VAL A 774 -20.02 -7.09 -73.48
N ILE A 775 -19.28 -7.56 -74.50
CA ILE A 775 -17.84 -7.33 -74.62
C ILE A 775 -17.58 -6.29 -75.72
N ASP A 776 -17.22 -5.09 -75.30
CA ASP A 776 -16.74 -4.02 -76.17
C ASP A 776 -15.22 -4.13 -76.34
N VAL A 777 -14.71 -3.96 -77.56
CA VAL A 777 -13.27 -4.06 -77.86
C VAL A 777 -12.76 -2.71 -78.37
N GLY A 778 -11.86 -2.10 -77.60
CA GLY A 778 -11.29 -0.77 -77.87
C GLY A 778 -12.15 0.38 -77.31
N GLU A 779 -11.49 1.42 -76.79
CA GLU A 779 -12.16 2.61 -76.26
C GLU A 779 -12.21 3.80 -77.24
N ASP A 780 -11.25 3.90 -78.16
CA ASP A 780 -11.16 4.98 -79.15
C ASP A 780 -11.03 4.40 -80.57
N PRO A 781 -12.06 4.55 -81.42
CA PRO A 781 -12.02 4.05 -82.80
C PRO A 781 -10.95 4.75 -83.67
N ASN A 782 -10.37 5.86 -83.21
CA ASN A 782 -9.34 6.62 -83.93
C ASN A 782 -7.91 6.34 -83.43
N ALA A 783 -7.74 5.49 -82.41
CA ALA A 783 -6.45 5.08 -81.87
C ALA A 783 -6.37 3.53 -81.80
N PRO A 784 -6.01 2.86 -82.92
CA PRO A 784 -5.98 1.40 -83.00
C PRO A 784 -5.06 0.80 -81.92
N GLN A 785 -5.61 -0.09 -81.09
CA GLN A 785 -4.83 -0.79 -80.04
C GLN A 785 -4.44 -2.19 -80.50
N ASN A 786 -3.23 -2.63 -80.12
CA ASN A 786 -2.78 -3.99 -80.34
C ASN A 786 -3.23 -4.88 -79.18
N PHE A 787 -4.14 -5.81 -79.45
CA PHE A 787 -4.68 -6.76 -78.47
C PHE A 787 -3.83 -8.03 -78.30
N GLY A 788 -2.66 -8.12 -78.98
CA GLY A 788 -1.62 -9.10 -78.66
C GLY A 788 -2.01 -10.59 -78.84
N GLY A 789 -3.11 -10.88 -79.53
CA GLY A 789 -3.66 -12.24 -79.60
C GLY A 789 -4.34 -12.70 -78.30
N LEU A 790 -4.83 -11.76 -77.49
CA LEU A 790 -5.65 -12.04 -76.31
C LEU A 790 -6.78 -13.02 -76.67
N ASP A 791 -6.82 -14.12 -75.95
CA ASP A 791 -7.88 -15.12 -76.07
C ASP A 791 -9.14 -14.60 -75.35
N ILE A 792 -10.25 -14.54 -76.07
CA ILE A 792 -11.55 -14.10 -75.56
C ILE A 792 -12.50 -15.28 -75.76
N ASP A 793 -12.76 -16.00 -74.67
CA ASP A 793 -13.62 -17.19 -74.67
C ASP A 793 -14.66 -17.10 -73.56
N THR A 794 -15.76 -16.42 -73.88
CA THR A 794 -16.95 -16.37 -73.02
C THR A 794 -18.03 -17.36 -73.48
N THR A 795 -17.66 -18.36 -74.29
CA THR A 795 -18.57 -19.41 -74.74
C THR A 795 -18.68 -20.48 -73.65
N ASN A 796 -19.89 -20.81 -73.24
CA ASN A 796 -20.15 -22.01 -72.43
C ASN A 796 -19.98 -23.28 -73.26
#